data_AF-A0A924V0E1-F1
#
_entry.id   AF-A0A924V0E1-F1
#
_cell.length_a   1.000
_cell.length_b   1.000
_cell.length_c   1.000
_cell.angle_alpha   90.00
_cell.angle_beta   90.00
_cell.angle_gamma   90.00
#
_symmetry.space_group_name_H-M   'P 1'
#
loop_
_entity.id
_entity.type
_entity.pdbx_description
1 polymer ?
#
loop_
_entity_poly.entity_id
_entity_poly.type
_entity_poly.pdbx_seq_one_letter_code
_entity_poly.pdbx_strand_id
1 'polypeptide(L)'
;MNTKKSRKNTRSFTLSAFPMVAMVVLTGCGSGGTNNLADPSVNTGNKIVSCSASGAVACVTNQFVVDAPVVGLNYQCGIVNDVTDTTGTVICPDKSVAVFSLQGKDRTRSITLGSYLVKSKRDTSGAATKTLVRITPLDLAPAALDAPSLTDTAAMPALNIAQILESLRSKNSSYTPDSPTSRLIIDDFTKEKINLLAASISAADVASGSFVTAFQPVLTSLNVSLLPQDQVVIRLMQALQAIQAGSYYTNPLFISFFPDITSTQAASIATIATSARTDDQSVLGLANIIDRSGNAIGHGAEWNGDISPIDSTKGTKTAYNLLTGANGYTRLLPTSPTTFINPVNGFVKTNYIWQPKAYKLDATSNLWTETGVTPTPLGQATFSKGRLLSGTYIVGNQPLWTNVTNNPTTVLAPANELGIWSQTNSATSKPYSGTLTLQKPRSVDTFLDPSVFKTAANVGKDNQAIFPLYAVLTFSYLDANKVSKEIGKQGIKILANGNIETDMAQNCQASSAVEYPVGMVAAAFQGVTNISDRFISPIIMLSGQQFGQLDGMQIGTIGFSRSAKINVVAATRGSINMTDNTDVFTTNSDKVTTLESTGEQSVLPAGYTNFYDFWSNIKSADLQTAADKVAALRSVGSVSLALNTCYTPPIGQ
;
A
#
# COMPACT_ATOMS: atom_id res chain seq x y z
N MET A 1 -20.94 -55.04 -53.01
CA MET A 1 -19.86 -55.48 -52.12
C MET A 1 -19.22 -54.25 -51.46
N ASN A 2 -19.46 -54.11 -50.16
CA ASN A 2 -18.80 -53.29 -49.14
C ASN A 2 -18.48 -51.81 -49.39
N THR A 3 -19.48 -50.99 -49.08
CA THR A 3 -19.37 -49.68 -48.44
C THR A 3 -18.70 -49.77 -47.06
N LYS A 4 -17.79 -48.83 -46.72
CA LYS A 4 -17.49 -48.46 -45.33
C LYS A 4 -17.39 -46.95 -45.15
N LYS A 5 -18.38 -46.43 -44.41
CA LYS A 5 -18.40 -45.14 -43.70
C LYS A 5 -17.21 -45.03 -42.74
N SER A 6 -16.65 -43.83 -42.58
CA SER A 6 -16.21 -43.35 -41.27
C SER A 6 -16.52 -41.86 -41.13
N ARG A 7 -17.00 -41.50 -39.94
CA ARG A 7 -17.73 -40.28 -39.61
C ARG A 7 -16.79 -39.13 -39.28
N LYS A 8 -17.20 -37.94 -39.72
CA LYS A 8 -16.85 -36.64 -39.12
C LYS A 8 -17.03 -36.70 -37.61
N ASN A 9 -16.02 -36.26 -36.86
CA ASN A 9 -16.15 -35.80 -35.49
C ASN A 9 -15.34 -34.50 -35.34
N THR A 10 -15.89 -33.41 -35.85
CA THR A 10 -15.58 -32.07 -35.39
C THR A 10 -16.14 -31.94 -33.97
N ARG A 11 -15.30 -32.15 -32.96
CA ARG A 11 -15.63 -31.71 -31.60
C ARG A 11 -15.26 -30.25 -31.49
N SER A 12 -16.26 -29.40 -31.61
CA SER A 12 -16.23 -28.03 -31.13
C SER A 12 -15.87 -28.04 -29.64
N PHE A 13 -14.69 -27.54 -29.31
CA PHE A 13 -14.36 -27.18 -27.93
C PHE A 13 -15.11 -25.88 -27.61
N THR A 14 -16.23 -26.00 -26.93
CA THR A 14 -16.85 -24.88 -26.23
C THR A 14 -15.97 -24.53 -25.03
N LEU A 15 -15.13 -23.50 -25.18
CA LEU A 15 -14.52 -22.78 -24.08
C LEU A 15 -15.66 -22.18 -23.24
N SER A 16 -16.04 -22.84 -22.15
CA SER A 16 -16.99 -22.28 -21.18
C SER A 16 -16.27 -21.18 -20.39
N ALA A 17 -16.56 -19.93 -20.76
CA ALA A 17 -16.48 -18.71 -19.96
C ALA A 17 -15.49 -18.74 -18.76
N PHE A 18 -14.21 -18.55 -19.08
CA PHE A 18 -13.25 -18.00 -18.12
C PHE A 18 -13.57 -16.51 -17.94
N PRO A 19 -13.72 -15.97 -16.71
CA PRO A 19 -13.53 -14.55 -16.52
C PRO A 19 -12.03 -14.31 -16.73
N MET A 20 -11.69 -13.87 -17.94
CA MET A 20 -10.38 -13.39 -18.33
C MET A 20 -9.97 -12.31 -17.32
N VAL A 21 -9.07 -12.66 -16.40
CA VAL A 21 -8.35 -11.68 -15.58
C VAL A 21 -7.33 -11.01 -16.49
N ALA A 22 -7.83 -10.13 -17.36
CA ALA A 22 -7.03 -9.08 -17.95
C ALA A 22 -6.76 -8.05 -16.85
N MET A 23 -5.79 -8.34 -15.97
CA MET A 23 -5.14 -7.31 -15.18
C MET A 23 -4.30 -6.48 -16.14
N VAL A 24 -4.98 -5.58 -16.85
CA VAL A 24 -4.32 -4.36 -17.29
C VAL A 24 -3.91 -3.65 -16.01
N VAL A 25 -2.61 -3.53 -15.77
CA VAL A 25 -2.04 -2.72 -14.69
C VAL A 25 -2.31 -1.25 -15.05
N LEU A 26 -3.56 -0.83 -14.89
CA LEU A 26 -3.90 0.57 -14.74
C LEU A 26 -3.87 0.81 -13.24
N THR A 27 -2.80 1.42 -12.76
CA THR A 27 -2.72 1.99 -11.42
C THR A 27 -3.83 3.03 -11.28
N GLY A 28 -4.97 2.59 -10.75
CA GLY A 28 -6.17 3.40 -10.54
C GLY A 28 -6.71 3.13 -9.14
N CYS A 29 -7.04 4.22 -8.46
CA CYS A 29 -7.69 4.27 -7.14
C CYS A 29 -6.79 4.04 -5.92
N GLY A 30 -5.72 4.85 -5.83
CA GLY A 30 -5.59 5.66 -4.62
C GLY A 30 -6.74 6.66 -4.60
N SER A 31 -7.42 6.79 -3.48
CA SER A 31 -8.55 7.70 -3.21
C SER A 31 -8.20 9.16 -3.54
N GLY A 32 -8.23 9.52 -4.83
CA GLY A 32 -8.32 10.90 -5.31
C GLY A 32 -9.76 11.40 -5.32
N GLY A 33 -10.63 10.84 -4.48
CA GLY A 33 -11.92 11.43 -4.19
C GLY A 33 -11.66 12.77 -3.53
N THR A 34 -12.21 13.84 -4.10
CA THR A 34 -12.24 15.15 -3.45
C THR A 34 -12.77 14.95 -2.04
N ASN A 35 -11.93 15.20 -1.03
CA ASN A 35 -12.43 15.30 0.33
C ASN A 35 -13.39 16.50 0.32
N ASN A 36 -14.69 16.24 0.31
CA ASN A 36 -15.76 17.26 0.25
C ASN A 36 -15.92 18.01 1.58
N LEU A 37 -14.81 18.26 2.27
CA LEU A 37 -14.80 18.99 3.51
C LEU A 37 -15.07 20.47 3.22
N ALA A 38 -15.87 21.09 4.07
CA ALA A 38 -15.97 22.55 4.09
C ALA A 38 -14.57 23.11 4.35
N ASP A 39 -14.10 23.94 3.43
CA ASP A 39 -12.79 24.57 3.52
C ASP A 39 -12.69 25.37 4.83
N PRO A 40 -11.73 25.09 5.74
CA PRO A 40 -11.27 26.12 6.65
C PRO A 40 -10.92 27.35 5.81
N SER A 41 -11.44 28.51 6.20
CA SER A 41 -11.22 29.76 5.48
C SER A 41 -9.74 30.15 5.53
N VAL A 42 -8.99 29.78 4.50
CA VAL A 42 -7.66 30.32 4.23
C VAL A 42 -7.85 31.42 3.18
N ASN A 43 -7.44 32.65 3.47
CA ASN A 43 -7.59 33.75 2.52
C ASN A 43 -6.83 33.46 1.21
N THR A 44 -7.57 33.22 0.13
CA THR A 44 -7.09 32.83 -1.22
C THR A 44 -6.50 33.99 -2.03
N GLY A 45 -5.95 35.01 -1.38
CA GLY A 45 -5.53 36.27 -2.01
C GLY A 45 -4.30 36.19 -2.94
N ASN A 46 -4.01 35.03 -3.54
CA ASN A 46 -2.75 34.83 -4.26
C ASN A 46 -2.73 33.78 -5.37
N LYS A 47 -3.84 33.56 -6.08
CA LYS A 47 -3.79 32.68 -7.26
C LYS A 47 -3.12 33.38 -8.45
N ILE A 48 -1.89 32.99 -8.80
CA ILE A 48 -1.32 33.26 -10.11
C ILE A 48 -1.22 31.93 -10.90
N VAL A 49 -2.21 31.77 -11.79
CA VAL A 49 -2.30 31.08 -13.10
C VAL A 49 -1.65 29.70 -13.36
N SER A 50 -2.56 28.80 -13.73
CA SER A 50 -2.55 27.58 -14.57
C SER A 50 -1.21 26.93 -14.97
N CYS A 51 -0.91 25.83 -14.30
CA CYS A 51 -0.67 24.58 -15.04
C CYS A 51 -1.98 23.76 -14.96
N SER A 52 -2.31 22.98 -15.99
CA SER A 52 -3.43 22.04 -15.93
C SER A 52 -2.96 20.67 -16.39
N ALA A 53 -3.58 19.60 -15.86
CA ALA A 53 -3.27 18.23 -16.27
C ALA A 53 -3.51 17.96 -17.77
N SER A 54 -4.21 18.87 -18.45
CA SER A 54 -4.55 18.84 -19.88
C SER A 54 -3.94 19.99 -20.70
N GLY A 55 -3.10 20.84 -20.10
CA GLY A 55 -2.50 22.02 -20.73
C GLY A 55 -1.11 21.75 -21.33
N ALA A 56 -0.49 22.77 -21.93
CA ALA A 56 0.85 22.67 -22.53
C ALA A 56 1.98 22.35 -21.52
N VAL A 57 1.72 22.54 -20.21
CA VAL A 57 2.64 22.23 -19.11
C VAL A 57 1.96 21.20 -18.19
N ALA A 58 2.44 19.97 -18.21
CA ALA A 58 1.92 18.91 -17.35
C ALA A 58 2.22 19.21 -15.87
N CYS A 59 1.18 19.27 -15.03
CA CYS A 59 1.35 19.36 -13.58
C CYS A 59 1.54 17.99 -12.93
N VAL A 60 2.26 17.99 -11.81
CA VAL A 60 2.32 16.90 -10.85
C VAL A 60 1.63 17.34 -9.57
N THR A 61 0.67 16.54 -9.11
CA THR A 61 0.00 16.72 -7.83
C THR A 61 0.78 15.95 -6.76
N ASN A 62 1.21 16.67 -5.73
CA ASN A 62 1.92 16.14 -4.57
C ASN A 62 1.14 16.51 -3.29
N GLN A 63 1.51 15.93 -2.16
CA GLN A 63 0.99 16.24 -0.84
C GLN A 63 2.15 16.44 0.14
N PHE A 64 2.16 17.54 0.89
CA PHE A 64 3.17 17.75 1.93
C PHE A 64 2.69 17.18 3.28
N VAL A 65 3.49 16.32 3.91
CA VAL A 65 3.13 15.59 5.14
C VAL A 65 4.26 15.67 6.16
N VAL A 66 3.93 15.93 7.43
CA VAL A 66 4.88 15.85 8.56
C VAL A 66 4.52 14.68 9.45
N ASP A 67 3.43 14.78 10.20
CA ASP A 67 2.70 13.70 10.88
C ASP A 67 1.35 13.41 10.18
N ALA A 68 0.80 14.48 9.59
CA ALA A 68 -0.43 14.59 8.85
C ALA A 68 -0.22 15.56 7.68
N PRO A 69 -1.17 15.64 6.73
CA PRO A 69 -1.13 16.66 5.70
C PRO A 69 -1.06 18.07 6.28
N VAL A 70 -0.15 18.88 5.74
CA VAL A 70 0.10 20.25 6.20
C VAL A 70 -0.76 21.23 5.41
N VAL A 71 -1.69 21.89 6.08
CA VAL A 71 -2.58 22.90 5.51
C VAL A 71 -2.00 24.28 5.74
N GLY A 72 -2.04 25.16 4.73
CA GLY A 72 -1.60 26.54 4.88
C GLY A 72 -0.10 26.77 4.63
N LEU A 73 0.66 25.80 4.12
CA LEU A 73 2.08 25.95 3.81
C LEU A 73 2.27 26.65 2.45
N ASN A 74 3.13 27.67 2.38
CA ASN A 74 3.41 28.37 1.12
C ASN A 74 4.38 27.55 0.26
N TYR A 75 4.14 27.52 -1.05
CA TYR A 75 5.05 26.93 -2.01
C TYR A 75 5.17 27.75 -3.30
N GLN A 76 6.35 27.74 -3.89
CA GLN A 76 6.63 28.37 -5.19
C GLN A 76 7.35 27.38 -6.12
N CYS A 77 6.85 27.21 -7.34
CA CYS A 77 7.45 26.34 -8.35
C CYS A 77 7.20 26.86 -9.77
N GLY A 78 8.28 27.32 -10.43
CA GLY A 78 8.18 27.93 -11.75
C GLY A 78 7.27 29.15 -11.74
N ILE A 79 6.13 29.06 -12.43
CA ILE A 79 5.11 30.11 -12.51
C ILE A 79 4.09 30.06 -11.37
N VAL A 80 4.07 28.97 -10.59
CA VAL A 80 3.10 28.77 -9.52
C VAL A 80 3.62 29.39 -8.22
N ASN A 81 2.77 30.15 -7.55
CA ASN A 81 2.95 30.63 -6.19
C ASN A 81 1.61 30.45 -5.47
N ASP A 82 1.53 29.52 -4.52
CA ASP A 82 0.27 29.16 -3.89
C ASP A 82 0.49 28.63 -2.46
N VAL A 83 -0.58 28.16 -1.84
CA VAL A 83 -0.61 27.62 -0.48
C VAL A 83 -1.23 26.22 -0.53
N THR A 84 -0.76 25.31 0.32
CA THR A 84 -1.33 23.96 0.42
C THR A 84 -2.78 24.01 0.88
N ASP A 85 -3.62 23.21 0.22
CA ASP A 85 -5.06 23.12 0.51
C ASP A 85 -5.36 22.30 1.78
N THR A 86 -6.65 22.03 2.01
CA THR A 86 -7.17 21.29 3.17
C THR A 86 -6.69 19.84 3.26
N THR A 87 -6.12 19.33 2.18
CA THR A 87 -5.54 18.00 2.05
C THR A 87 -4.01 18.04 1.95
N GLY A 88 -3.40 19.22 2.13
CA GLY A 88 -1.96 19.42 1.99
C GLY A 88 -1.45 19.34 0.55
N THR A 89 -2.34 19.51 -0.43
CA THR A 89 -2.00 19.32 -1.85
C THR A 89 -1.13 20.46 -2.39
N VAL A 90 -0.15 20.07 -3.22
CA VAL A 90 0.82 20.93 -3.90
C VAL A 90 0.75 20.61 -5.39
N ILE A 91 0.55 21.62 -6.24
CA ILE A 91 0.47 21.44 -7.68
C ILE A 91 1.59 22.23 -8.34
N CYS A 92 2.51 21.52 -9.00
CA CYS A 92 3.68 22.11 -9.64
C CYS A 92 3.89 21.56 -11.05
N PRO A 93 4.46 22.34 -11.98
CA PRO A 93 4.93 21.82 -13.26
C PRO A 93 5.91 20.65 -13.07
N ASP A 94 5.83 19.63 -13.92
CA ASP A 94 6.83 18.54 -13.92
C ASP A 94 8.25 19.10 -14.13
N LYS A 95 9.22 18.53 -13.41
CA LYS A 95 10.64 18.94 -13.38
C LYS A 95 10.93 20.35 -12.86
N SER A 96 9.96 21.01 -12.23
CA SER A 96 10.19 22.26 -11.51
C SER A 96 10.77 22.03 -10.12
N VAL A 97 11.45 23.04 -9.58
CA VAL A 97 11.89 23.05 -8.18
C VAL A 97 10.82 23.76 -7.36
N ALA A 98 10.22 23.04 -6.42
CA ALA A 98 9.28 23.59 -5.44
C ALA A 98 10.05 24.06 -4.21
N VAL A 99 9.91 25.33 -3.86
CA VAL A 99 10.45 25.93 -2.62
C VAL A 99 9.33 26.04 -1.61
N PHE A 100 9.49 25.42 -0.45
CA PHE A 100 8.52 25.43 0.64
C PHE A 100 8.89 26.45 1.71
N SER A 101 7.90 27.20 2.19
CA SER A 101 8.11 28.25 3.18
C SER A 101 6.87 28.50 4.04
N LEU A 102 7.09 29.12 5.19
CA LEU A 102 6.04 29.79 5.95
C LEU A 102 6.18 31.29 5.69
N GLN A 103 5.24 31.87 4.95
CA GLN A 103 5.26 33.30 4.65
C GLN A 103 4.35 34.06 5.62
N GLY A 104 4.87 35.15 6.14
CA GLY A 104 4.09 36.07 6.94
C GLY A 104 2.95 36.70 6.16
N LYS A 105 1.87 37.09 6.86
CA LYS A 105 0.63 37.58 6.22
C LYS A 105 0.87 38.79 5.32
N ASP A 106 1.85 39.65 5.63
CA ASP A 106 2.20 40.84 4.84
C ASP A 106 3.32 40.57 3.81
N ARG A 107 3.85 39.35 3.79
CA ARG A 107 4.92 38.86 2.90
C ARG A 107 6.29 39.52 3.06
N THR A 108 6.49 40.31 4.11
CA THR A 108 7.78 40.98 4.39
C THR A 108 8.78 40.04 5.06
N ARG A 109 8.29 38.96 5.67
CA ARG A 109 9.06 37.94 6.40
C ARG A 109 8.64 36.54 6.00
N SER A 110 9.60 35.63 6.00
CA SER A 110 9.37 34.22 5.70
C SER A 110 10.36 33.31 6.41
N ILE A 111 9.99 32.05 6.58
CA ILE A 111 10.86 30.95 7.00
C ILE A 111 10.94 29.99 5.83
N THR A 112 12.09 29.91 5.16
CA THR A 112 12.29 28.97 4.06
C THR A 112 12.68 27.62 4.63
N LEU A 113 11.88 26.58 4.34
CA LEU A 113 12.09 25.25 4.90
C LEU A 113 13.06 24.42 4.05
N GLY A 114 12.96 24.55 2.73
CA GLY A 114 13.81 23.82 1.79
C GLY A 114 13.17 23.73 0.41
N SER A 115 13.76 22.89 -0.44
CA SER A 115 13.33 22.74 -1.83
C SER A 115 13.26 21.28 -2.25
N TYR A 116 12.33 20.98 -3.16
CA TYR A 116 12.12 19.65 -3.73
C TYR A 116 12.08 19.70 -5.25
N LEU A 117 12.77 18.78 -5.92
CA LEU A 117 12.66 18.61 -7.37
C LEU A 117 11.43 17.78 -7.72
N VAL A 118 10.39 18.43 -8.24
CA VAL A 118 9.15 17.79 -8.63
C VAL A 118 9.38 16.91 -9.85
N LYS A 119 9.05 15.62 -9.74
CA LYS A 119 9.10 14.68 -10.87
C LYS A 119 7.83 13.85 -10.92
N SER A 120 7.20 13.78 -12.09
CA SER A 120 6.09 12.88 -12.36
C SER A 120 6.52 11.44 -12.07
N LYS A 121 5.67 10.68 -11.38
CA LYS A 121 5.90 9.25 -11.22
C LYS A 121 5.63 8.52 -12.53
N ARG A 122 6.35 7.42 -12.71
CA ARG A 122 6.20 6.53 -13.85
C ARG A 122 6.09 5.09 -13.36
N ASP A 123 5.38 4.28 -14.12
CA ASP A 123 5.31 2.84 -13.88
C ASP A 123 6.54 2.13 -14.45
N THR A 124 6.55 0.80 -14.34
CA THR A 124 7.62 -0.05 -14.88
C THR A 124 7.74 0.01 -16.41
N SER A 125 6.70 0.45 -17.13
CA SER A 125 6.73 0.67 -18.59
C SER A 125 7.26 2.06 -18.98
N GLY A 126 7.41 2.97 -18.01
CA GLY A 126 7.77 4.37 -18.25
C GLY A 126 6.57 5.27 -18.54
N ALA A 127 5.35 4.77 -18.45
CA ALA A 127 4.14 5.58 -18.58
C ALA A 127 3.95 6.45 -17.34
N ALA A 128 3.53 7.71 -17.53
CA ALA A 128 3.24 8.62 -16.42
C ALA A 128 2.07 8.09 -15.60
N THR A 129 2.22 8.05 -14.27
CA THR A 129 1.15 7.62 -13.36
C THR A 129 0.56 8.82 -12.62
N LYS A 130 -0.73 8.73 -12.28
CA LYS A 130 -1.43 9.72 -11.45
C LYS A 130 -1.23 9.46 -9.94
N THR A 131 -0.16 8.78 -9.55
CA THR A 131 0.07 8.44 -8.14
C THR A 131 0.37 9.71 -7.35
N LEU A 132 -0.35 9.93 -6.25
CA LEU A 132 -0.07 11.01 -5.31
C LEU A 132 1.34 10.84 -4.71
N VAL A 133 2.20 11.83 -4.91
CA VAL A 133 3.53 11.86 -4.31
C VAL A 133 3.46 12.55 -2.96
N ARG A 134 4.03 11.93 -1.92
CA ARG A 134 4.12 12.55 -0.60
C ARG A 134 5.51 13.10 -0.39
N ILE A 135 5.57 14.39 -0.11
CA ILE A 135 6.78 15.13 0.23
C ILE A 135 6.80 15.26 1.74
N THR A 136 7.93 14.92 2.34
CA THR A 136 8.17 14.97 3.78
C THR A 136 9.32 15.94 4.09
N PRO A 137 9.54 16.29 5.36
CA PRO A 137 10.73 17.03 5.76
C PRO A 137 12.05 16.38 5.33
N LEU A 138 12.12 15.05 5.19
CA LEU A 138 13.30 14.34 4.68
C LEU A 138 13.59 14.70 3.22
N ASP A 139 12.55 14.89 2.40
CA ASP A 139 12.68 15.23 0.99
C ASP A 139 13.19 16.67 0.76
N LEU A 140 13.04 17.54 1.76
CA LEU A 140 13.58 18.90 1.74
C LEU A 140 15.02 18.99 2.22
N ALA A 141 15.55 17.90 2.80
CA ALA A 141 16.87 17.80 3.38
C ALA A 141 17.65 16.66 2.70
N PRO A 142 18.35 16.90 1.58
CA PRO A 142 18.97 15.83 0.79
C PRO A 142 19.89 14.90 1.58
N ALA A 143 20.63 15.41 2.58
CA ALA A 143 21.48 14.59 3.45
C ALA A 143 20.67 13.56 4.29
N ALA A 144 19.42 13.87 4.61
CA ALA A 144 18.56 13.01 5.42
C ALA A 144 17.99 11.80 4.65
N LEU A 145 18.00 11.83 3.31
CA LEU A 145 17.43 10.77 2.48
C LEU A 145 18.15 9.42 2.63
N ASP A 146 19.43 9.44 3.03
CA ASP A 146 20.23 8.23 3.24
C ASP A 146 20.47 7.93 4.72
N ALA A 147 19.89 8.73 5.63
CA ALA A 147 20.02 8.51 7.07
C ALA A 147 19.41 7.15 7.47
N PRO A 148 20.10 6.33 8.29
CA PRO A 148 19.58 5.03 8.72
C PRO A 148 18.44 5.14 9.72
N SER A 149 18.36 6.24 10.47
CA SER A 149 17.31 6.55 11.44
C SER A 149 17.12 8.06 11.57
N LEU A 150 16.00 8.48 12.18
CA LEU A 150 15.76 9.90 12.49
C LEU A 150 16.68 10.45 13.59
N THR A 151 17.36 9.60 14.35
CA THR A 151 18.32 10.02 15.38
C THR A 151 19.71 10.30 14.82
N ASP A 152 19.94 10.03 13.54
CA ASP A 152 21.19 10.33 12.85
C ASP A 152 21.37 11.84 12.67
N THR A 153 22.61 12.34 12.75
CA THR A 153 22.90 13.78 12.58
C THR A 153 22.51 14.28 11.19
N ALA A 154 22.54 13.42 10.17
CA ALA A 154 22.09 13.74 8.82
C ALA A 154 20.57 13.99 8.74
N ALA A 155 19.78 13.47 9.68
CA ALA A 155 18.33 13.69 9.75
C ALA A 155 17.94 14.99 10.47
N MET A 156 18.87 15.65 11.16
CA MET A 156 18.60 16.86 11.95
C MET A 156 17.93 17.99 11.16
N PRO A 157 18.31 18.31 9.91
CA PRO A 157 17.61 19.33 9.13
C PRO A 157 16.12 19.03 8.94
N ALA A 158 15.78 17.75 8.67
CA ALA A 158 14.39 17.32 8.53
C ALA A 158 13.63 17.42 9.86
N LEU A 159 14.28 17.06 10.97
CA LEU A 159 13.70 17.22 12.30
C LEU A 159 13.46 18.69 12.66
N ASN A 160 14.35 19.61 12.30
CA ASN A 160 14.16 21.04 12.53
C ASN A 160 12.95 21.59 11.74
N ILE A 161 12.78 21.16 10.49
CA ILE A 161 11.61 21.52 9.67
C ILE A 161 10.33 20.99 10.33
N ALA A 162 10.31 19.72 10.74
CA ALA A 162 9.17 19.11 11.43
C ALA A 162 8.87 19.82 12.75
N GLN A 163 9.90 20.16 13.54
CA GLN A 163 9.79 20.88 14.80
C GLN A 163 9.11 22.24 14.62
N ILE A 164 9.51 23.03 13.62
CA ILE A 164 8.89 24.32 13.33
C ILE A 164 7.40 24.14 13.01
N LEU A 165 7.08 23.24 12.09
CA LEU A 165 5.70 23.02 11.63
C LEU A 165 4.79 22.51 12.77
N GLU A 166 5.25 21.51 13.52
CA GLU A 166 4.51 20.96 14.65
C GLU A 166 4.27 21.97 15.77
N SER A 167 5.24 22.84 16.03
CA SER A 167 5.13 23.87 17.08
C SER A 167 4.16 25.00 16.71
N LEU A 168 3.93 25.20 15.40
CA LEU A 168 3.03 26.23 14.87
C LEU A 168 1.61 25.74 14.57
N ARG A 169 1.33 24.46 14.82
CA ARG A 169 0.00 23.88 14.66
C ARG A 169 -1.06 24.70 15.40
N SER A 170 -2.16 24.99 14.71
CA SER A 170 -3.29 25.72 15.31
C SER A 170 -3.83 24.99 16.55
N LYS A 171 -4.17 25.77 17.58
CA LYS A 171 -4.76 25.25 18.83
C LYS A 171 -6.13 24.57 18.60
N ASN A 172 -6.82 24.94 17.52
CA ASN A 172 -8.11 24.37 17.13
C ASN A 172 -7.98 23.02 16.38
N SER A 173 -6.76 22.63 16.01
CA SER A 173 -6.45 21.36 15.37
C SER A 173 -5.41 20.63 16.21
N SER A 174 -5.80 20.16 17.40
CA SER A 174 -4.89 19.46 18.29
C SER A 174 -4.39 18.17 17.66
N TYR A 175 -3.17 17.78 18.05
CA TYR A 175 -2.63 16.47 17.74
C TYR A 175 -3.29 15.44 18.66
N THR A 176 -3.86 14.39 18.08
CA THR A 176 -4.43 13.24 18.78
C THR A 176 -3.44 12.09 18.69
N PRO A 177 -2.73 11.75 19.79
CA PRO A 177 -1.90 10.55 19.83
C PRO A 177 -2.73 9.32 19.46
N ASP A 178 -2.14 8.40 18.70
CA ASP A 178 -2.71 7.09 18.36
C ASP A 178 -3.98 7.11 17.49
N SER A 179 -4.31 8.26 16.89
CA SER A 179 -5.40 8.37 15.90
C SER A 179 -4.93 9.16 14.68
N PRO A 180 -4.99 8.59 13.46
CA PRO A 180 -4.55 9.26 12.24
C PRO A 180 -5.58 10.28 11.73
N THR A 181 -6.21 11.03 12.63
CA THR A 181 -7.30 11.98 12.33
C THR A 181 -6.91 13.43 12.59
N SER A 182 -5.64 13.66 12.93
CA SER A 182 -5.07 14.98 13.16
C SER A 182 -4.76 15.68 11.84
N ARG A 183 -4.87 17.02 11.81
CA ARG A 183 -4.33 17.86 10.73
C ARG A 183 -3.34 18.86 11.28
N LEU A 184 -2.29 19.14 10.52
CA LEU A 184 -1.38 20.21 10.84
C LEU A 184 -1.82 21.46 10.09
N ILE A 185 -2.56 22.33 10.77
CA ILE A 185 -3.09 23.57 10.18
C ILE A 185 -2.23 24.76 10.60
N ILE A 186 -1.71 25.48 9.62
CA ILE A 186 -1.08 26.80 9.79
C ILE A 186 -2.10 27.86 9.39
N ASP A 187 -2.79 28.42 10.38
CA ASP A 187 -3.86 29.40 10.16
C ASP A 187 -3.32 30.84 9.94
N ASP A 188 -4.22 31.73 9.51
CA ASP A 188 -3.90 33.15 9.25
C ASP A 188 -3.41 33.88 10.52
N PHE A 189 -3.84 33.45 11.71
CA PHE A 189 -3.40 34.01 12.98
C PHE A 189 -1.92 33.69 13.22
N THR A 190 -1.51 32.44 13.02
CA THR A 190 -0.11 32.03 13.06
C THR A 190 0.72 32.77 12.02
N LYS A 191 0.22 32.91 10.77
CA LYS A 191 0.93 33.64 9.71
C LYS A 191 1.14 35.11 10.00
N GLU A 192 0.21 35.77 10.70
CA GLU A 192 0.40 37.15 11.12
C GLU A 192 1.60 37.28 12.08
N LYS A 193 1.83 36.28 12.94
CA LYS A 193 2.93 36.34 13.92
C LYS A 193 4.30 36.13 13.30
N ILE A 194 4.38 35.52 12.12
CA ILE A 194 5.63 35.40 11.34
C ILE A 194 6.16 36.79 10.93
N ASN A 195 5.30 37.81 10.78
CA ASN A 195 5.74 39.18 10.47
C ASN A 195 6.59 39.79 11.62
N LEU A 196 6.54 39.23 12.83
CA LEU A 196 7.33 39.69 13.99
C LEU A 196 8.81 39.29 13.90
N LEU A 197 9.20 38.47 12.93
CA LEU A 197 10.59 38.12 12.70
C LEU A 197 11.42 39.37 12.34
N ALA A 198 12.57 39.55 13.00
CA ALA A 198 13.47 40.66 12.69
C ALA A 198 13.99 40.60 11.25
N ALA A 199 14.22 39.39 10.73
CA ALA A 199 14.60 39.09 9.36
C ALA A 199 14.01 37.72 8.94
N SER A 200 13.90 37.47 7.64
CA SER A 200 13.53 36.14 7.15
C SER A 200 14.57 35.08 7.57
N ILE A 201 14.11 33.88 7.88
CA ILE A 201 14.94 32.73 8.27
C ILE A 201 15.21 31.90 7.01
N SER A 202 16.48 31.62 6.73
CA SER A 202 16.87 30.85 5.54
C SER A 202 16.78 29.33 5.78
N ALA A 203 16.77 28.54 4.71
CA ALA A 203 16.83 27.08 4.82
C ALA A 203 18.12 26.59 5.49
N ALA A 204 19.23 27.33 5.37
CA ALA A 204 20.48 27.00 6.04
C ALA A 204 20.39 27.21 7.56
N ASP A 205 19.66 28.24 8.00
CA ASP A 205 19.42 28.49 9.43
C ASP A 205 18.51 27.41 10.04
N VAL A 206 17.49 26.98 9.29
CA VAL A 206 16.65 25.85 9.68
C VAL A 206 17.47 24.56 9.74
N ALA A 207 18.26 24.26 8.71
CA ALA A 207 19.06 23.04 8.64
C ALA A 207 20.09 22.92 9.77
N SER A 208 20.75 24.03 10.12
CA SER A 208 21.75 24.06 11.20
C SER A 208 21.16 24.17 12.61
N GLY A 209 19.87 24.52 12.73
CA GLY A 209 19.23 24.78 14.02
C GLY A 209 19.47 26.19 14.58
N SER A 210 20.19 27.06 13.86
CA SER A 210 20.42 28.45 14.29
C SER A 210 19.13 29.30 14.32
N PHE A 211 18.05 28.82 13.70
CA PHE A 211 16.75 29.49 13.65
C PHE A 211 16.12 29.76 15.03
N VAL A 212 16.46 28.97 16.06
CA VAL A 212 15.77 28.98 17.37
C VAL A 212 15.68 30.39 17.96
N THR A 213 16.80 31.12 18.00
CA THR A 213 16.84 32.48 18.54
C THR A 213 16.03 33.47 17.69
N ALA A 214 16.14 33.36 16.36
CA ALA A 214 15.42 34.24 15.44
C ALA A 214 13.90 34.01 15.48
N PHE A 215 13.47 32.78 15.82
CA PHE A 215 12.07 32.36 15.85
C PHE A 215 11.37 32.67 17.18
N GLN A 216 12.12 32.98 18.24
CA GLN A 216 11.59 33.25 19.57
C GLN A 216 10.47 34.31 19.63
N PRO A 217 10.50 35.44 18.89
CA PRO A 217 9.43 36.42 18.91
C PRO A 217 8.06 35.84 18.48
N VAL A 218 8.06 34.93 17.51
CA VAL A 218 6.85 34.25 17.01
C VAL A 218 6.29 33.33 18.10
N LEU A 219 7.16 32.51 18.72
CA LEU A 219 6.79 31.58 19.80
C LEU A 219 6.19 32.31 21.00
N THR A 220 6.85 33.38 21.45
CA THR A 220 6.37 34.21 22.57
C THR A 220 5.01 34.83 22.25
N SER A 221 4.80 35.35 21.03
CA SER A 221 3.52 35.92 20.62
C SER A 221 2.38 34.90 20.56
N LEU A 222 2.67 33.64 20.23
CA LEU A 222 1.67 32.57 20.15
C LEU A 222 1.42 31.90 21.51
N ASN A 223 2.26 32.23 22.51
CA ASN A 223 2.31 31.55 23.80
C ASN A 223 2.46 30.03 23.63
N VAL A 224 3.47 29.64 22.84
CA VAL A 224 3.85 28.24 22.60
C VAL A 224 5.37 28.10 22.72
N SER A 225 5.84 26.90 23.01
CA SER A 225 7.26 26.53 22.95
C SER A 225 7.54 25.67 21.73
N LEU A 226 8.81 25.57 21.33
CA LEU A 226 9.20 24.51 20.40
C LEU A 226 8.87 23.13 20.97
N LEU A 227 8.34 22.26 20.12
CA LEU A 227 8.09 20.87 20.48
C LEU A 227 9.42 20.17 20.80
N PRO A 228 9.52 19.41 21.89
CA PRO A 228 10.71 18.62 22.20
C PRO A 228 11.09 17.66 21.06
N GLN A 229 12.39 17.48 20.82
CA GLN A 229 12.92 16.72 19.68
C GLN A 229 12.47 15.23 19.69
N ASP A 230 12.36 14.61 20.85
CA ASP A 230 11.85 13.25 21.01
C ASP A 230 10.40 13.11 20.50
N GLN A 231 9.56 14.12 20.77
CA GLN A 231 8.18 14.14 20.28
C GLN A 231 8.11 14.38 18.77
N VAL A 232 9.01 15.21 18.22
CA VAL A 232 9.13 15.42 16.78
C VAL A 232 9.52 14.11 16.07
N VAL A 233 10.48 13.36 16.62
CA VAL A 233 10.89 12.05 16.10
C VAL A 233 9.71 11.08 16.07
N ILE A 234 8.93 11.00 17.15
CA ILE A 234 7.75 10.12 17.23
C ILE A 234 6.74 10.47 16.13
N ARG A 235 6.37 11.76 16.01
CA ARG A 235 5.36 12.23 15.05
C ARG A 235 5.79 12.05 13.60
N LEU A 236 7.03 12.40 13.27
CA LEU A 236 7.56 12.20 11.92
C LEU A 236 7.66 10.70 11.58
N MET A 237 8.08 9.86 12.52
CA MET A 237 8.14 8.41 12.30
C MET A 237 6.76 7.80 12.00
N GLN A 238 5.71 8.22 12.72
CA GLN A 238 4.34 7.75 12.47
C GLN A 238 3.87 8.06 11.05
N ALA A 239 4.14 9.26 10.54
CA ALA A 239 3.83 9.61 9.17
C ALA A 239 4.64 8.79 8.17
N LEU A 240 5.94 8.62 8.38
CA LEU A 240 6.78 7.80 7.50
C LEU A 240 6.30 6.35 7.43
N GLN A 241 5.92 5.78 8.58
CA GLN A 241 5.29 4.45 8.64
C GLN A 241 3.96 4.43 7.89
N ALA A 242 3.09 5.42 8.06
CA ALA A 242 1.82 5.52 7.33
C ALA A 242 2.00 5.72 5.81
N ILE A 243 3.04 6.44 5.38
CA ILE A 243 3.41 6.59 3.97
C ILE A 243 3.84 5.25 3.39
N GLN A 244 4.59 4.45 4.15
CA GLN A 244 5.02 3.12 3.74
C GLN A 244 3.94 2.05 3.91
N ALA A 245 2.93 2.28 4.73
CA ALA A 245 1.81 1.36 4.86
C ALA A 245 1.16 1.11 3.48
N GLY A 246 0.90 -0.16 3.17
CA GLY A 246 0.21 -0.58 1.96
C GLY A 246 0.30 -2.07 1.73
N SER A 247 -0.26 -2.52 0.61
CA SER A 247 -0.03 -3.86 0.07
C SER A 247 1.17 -3.82 -0.87
N TYR A 248 2.01 -4.84 -0.78
CA TYR A 248 3.19 -5.02 -1.63
C TYR A 248 3.14 -6.41 -2.23
N TYR A 249 3.43 -6.54 -3.53
CA TYR A 249 3.41 -7.86 -4.14
C TYR A 249 4.38 -8.00 -5.32
N THR A 250 4.74 -9.24 -5.59
CA THR A 250 5.32 -9.66 -6.88
C THR A 250 4.23 -10.34 -7.69
N ASN A 251 4.33 -10.26 -9.02
CA ASN A 251 3.39 -10.95 -9.89
C ASN A 251 4.13 -11.93 -10.82
N PRO A 252 4.26 -13.20 -10.41
CA PRO A 252 4.87 -14.25 -11.22
C PRO A 252 4.24 -14.43 -12.61
N LEU A 253 2.97 -14.09 -12.81
CA LEU A 253 2.29 -14.27 -14.10
C LEU A 253 2.83 -13.35 -15.19
N PHE A 254 3.58 -12.29 -14.85
CA PHE A 254 4.21 -11.45 -15.86
C PHE A 254 5.15 -12.23 -16.78
N ILE A 255 5.72 -13.34 -16.31
CA ILE A 255 6.59 -14.23 -17.09
C ILE A 255 5.87 -14.74 -18.36
N SER A 256 4.55 -14.92 -18.32
CA SER A 256 3.77 -15.40 -19.48
C SER A 256 3.70 -14.41 -20.65
N PHE A 257 3.87 -13.10 -20.38
CA PHE A 257 3.85 -12.05 -21.40
C PHE A 257 5.22 -11.81 -22.03
N PHE A 258 6.31 -12.26 -21.39
CA PHE A 258 7.68 -12.04 -21.84
C PHE A 258 8.39 -13.39 -22.08
N PRO A 259 8.28 -13.97 -23.30
CA PRO A 259 8.74 -15.32 -23.57
C PRO A 259 10.27 -15.51 -23.51
N ASP A 260 11.05 -14.43 -23.63
CA ASP A 260 12.51 -14.49 -23.55
C ASP A 260 13.01 -13.88 -22.23
N ILE A 261 13.33 -14.75 -21.28
CA ILE A 261 13.84 -14.36 -19.95
C ILE A 261 15.30 -13.87 -19.97
N THR A 262 16.02 -14.07 -21.09
CA THR A 262 17.37 -13.52 -21.28
C THR A 262 17.32 -12.05 -21.71
N SER A 263 16.17 -11.58 -22.19
CA SER A 263 15.90 -10.17 -22.35
C SER A 263 15.72 -9.53 -20.97
N THR A 264 16.38 -8.40 -20.75
CA THR A 264 16.37 -7.66 -19.48
C THR A 264 14.97 -7.35 -18.94
N GLN A 265 13.91 -7.45 -19.76
CA GLN A 265 12.54 -7.01 -19.47
C GLN A 265 11.66 -8.04 -18.73
N ALA A 266 11.90 -9.36 -18.84
CA ALA A 266 11.11 -10.36 -18.11
C ALA A 266 11.59 -10.53 -16.66
N ALA A 267 12.92 -10.66 -16.48
CA ALA A 267 13.58 -10.64 -15.17
C ALA A 267 13.40 -9.28 -14.45
N SER A 268 13.10 -8.21 -15.20
CA SER A 268 12.73 -6.92 -14.64
C SER A 268 11.49 -6.99 -13.76
N ILE A 269 10.42 -7.65 -14.21
CA ILE A 269 9.09 -7.46 -13.60
C ILE A 269 8.72 -8.65 -12.70
N ALA A 270 9.34 -9.82 -12.93
CA ALA A 270 9.18 -11.00 -12.08
C ALA A 270 10.40 -11.23 -11.18
N THR A 271 10.16 -11.64 -9.93
CA THR A 271 11.21 -11.96 -8.95
C THR A 271 11.79 -13.34 -9.25
N ILE A 272 12.73 -13.39 -10.19
CA ILE A 272 13.37 -14.62 -10.69
C ILE A 272 14.83 -14.69 -10.21
N ALA A 273 15.29 -15.90 -9.91
CA ALA A 273 16.69 -16.23 -9.67
C ALA A 273 17.14 -17.39 -10.56
N THR A 274 18.43 -17.41 -10.87
CA THR A 274 19.11 -18.52 -11.56
C THR A 274 20.09 -19.18 -10.61
N SER A 275 20.22 -20.51 -10.69
CA SER A 275 21.30 -21.24 -10.02
C SER A 275 22.58 -21.23 -10.86
N ALA A 276 23.60 -21.99 -10.44
CA ALA A 276 24.79 -22.24 -11.25
C ALA A 276 24.51 -22.93 -12.60
N ARG A 277 23.31 -23.52 -12.78
CA ARG A 277 22.82 -24.00 -14.09
C ARG A 277 21.78 -23.03 -14.61
N THR A 278 21.95 -22.54 -15.84
CA THR A 278 21.05 -21.54 -16.45
C THR A 278 19.60 -22.01 -16.60
N ASP A 279 19.41 -23.32 -16.79
CA ASP A 279 18.09 -23.95 -16.89
C ASP A 279 17.45 -24.26 -15.53
N ASP A 280 18.17 -24.10 -14.43
CA ASP A 280 17.63 -24.30 -13.08
C ASP A 280 17.32 -22.95 -12.44
N GLN A 281 16.03 -22.63 -12.35
CA GLN A 281 15.54 -21.32 -11.97
C GLN A 281 14.60 -21.40 -10.76
N SER A 282 14.44 -20.27 -10.07
CA SER A 282 13.45 -20.07 -9.02
C SER A 282 12.65 -18.80 -9.27
N VAL A 283 11.34 -18.85 -9.01
CA VAL A 283 10.38 -17.76 -9.14
C VAL A 283 9.69 -17.55 -7.80
N LEU A 284 9.69 -16.32 -7.29
CA LEU A 284 8.99 -15.96 -6.06
C LEU A 284 7.71 -15.15 -6.33
N GLY A 285 6.60 -15.67 -5.85
CA GLY A 285 5.35 -14.94 -5.64
C GLY A 285 5.28 -14.46 -4.19
N LEU A 286 5.29 -13.17 -3.93
CA LEU A 286 5.18 -12.62 -2.57
C LEU A 286 4.00 -11.66 -2.52
N ALA A 287 3.26 -11.67 -1.42
CA ALA A 287 2.24 -10.69 -1.09
C ALA A 287 2.42 -10.28 0.36
N ASN A 288 2.52 -8.98 0.63
CA ASN A 288 2.75 -8.42 1.95
C ASN A 288 1.81 -7.26 2.24
N ILE A 289 1.50 -7.07 3.51
CA ILE A 289 0.95 -5.84 4.05
C ILE A 289 1.99 -5.26 5.01
N ILE A 290 2.25 -3.97 4.89
CA ILE A 290 2.81 -3.17 5.98
C ILE A 290 1.66 -2.37 6.56
N ASP A 291 1.36 -2.56 7.85
CA ASP A 291 0.31 -1.79 8.55
C ASP A 291 0.78 -0.37 8.92
N ARG A 292 -0.08 0.44 9.55
CA ARG A 292 0.26 1.83 9.89
C ARG A 292 1.32 1.95 10.98
N SER A 293 1.57 0.88 11.74
CA SER A 293 2.60 0.81 12.77
C SER A 293 3.92 0.21 12.26
N GLY A 294 3.97 -0.19 10.99
CA GLY A 294 5.14 -0.82 10.38
C GLY A 294 5.27 -2.32 10.67
N ASN A 295 4.21 -3.00 11.09
CA ASN A 295 4.22 -4.47 11.16
C ASN A 295 4.02 -5.05 9.76
N ALA A 296 4.80 -6.08 9.43
CA ALA A 296 4.70 -6.81 8.18
C ALA A 296 3.90 -8.11 8.37
N ILE A 297 2.96 -8.35 7.47
CA ILE A 297 2.19 -9.59 7.33
C ILE A 297 2.39 -10.07 5.90
N GLY A 298 2.62 -11.36 5.67
CA GLY A 298 2.93 -11.81 4.30
C GLY A 298 2.63 -13.27 3.98
N HIS A 299 2.31 -13.53 2.72
CA HIS A 299 2.24 -14.84 2.07
C HIS A 299 3.28 -14.93 0.97
N GLY A 300 3.83 -16.12 0.76
CA GLY A 300 4.77 -16.33 -0.33
C GLY A 300 4.69 -17.72 -0.92
N ALA A 301 5.02 -17.83 -2.19
CA ALA A 301 5.08 -19.08 -2.93
C ALA A 301 6.36 -19.08 -3.76
N GLU A 302 7.05 -20.21 -3.75
CA GLU A 302 8.25 -20.44 -4.56
C GLU A 302 8.02 -21.60 -5.53
N TRP A 303 8.34 -21.37 -6.80
CA TRP A 303 8.45 -22.41 -7.81
C TRP A 303 9.89 -22.49 -8.25
N ASN A 304 10.50 -23.66 -8.18
CA ASN A 304 11.88 -23.84 -8.57
C ASN A 304 12.10 -25.17 -9.31
N GLY A 305 13.11 -25.20 -10.17
CA GLY A 305 13.53 -26.41 -10.87
C GLY A 305 13.98 -26.16 -12.30
N ASP A 306 14.05 -27.25 -13.06
CA ASP A 306 14.54 -27.27 -14.44
C ASP A 306 13.47 -26.75 -15.42
N ILE A 307 13.81 -25.70 -16.17
CA ILE A 307 12.97 -25.09 -17.21
C ILE A 307 13.21 -25.69 -18.60
N SER A 308 14.05 -26.72 -18.72
CA SER A 308 14.52 -27.28 -20.00
C SER A 308 13.46 -27.73 -21.01
N PRO A 309 12.25 -28.17 -20.64
CA PRO A 309 11.20 -28.38 -21.63
C PRO A 309 10.93 -27.10 -22.42
N ILE A 310 10.95 -27.18 -23.75
CA ILE A 310 10.55 -26.05 -24.58
C ILE A 310 9.05 -25.82 -24.37
N ASP A 311 8.66 -24.59 -24.00
CA ASP A 311 7.26 -24.20 -23.97
C ASP A 311 6.71 -24.27 -25.40
N SER A 312 5.73 -25.14 -25.62
CA SER A 312 5.14 -25.41 -26.94
C SER A 312 4.37 -24.22 -27.52
N THR A 313 3.94 -23.27 -26.68
CA THR A 313 3.26 -22.04 -27.08
C THR A 313 4.26 -20.92 -27.41
N LYS A 314 5.41 -20.89 -26.71
CA LYS A 314 6.42 -19.82 -26.86
C LYS A 314 7.62 -20.21 -27.71
N GLY A 315 7.84 -21.50 -27.98
CA GLY A 315 8.96 -22.01 -28.77
C GLY A 315 10.33 -21.90 -28.08
N THR A 316 10.38 -21.62 -26.78
CA THR A 316 11.63 -21.46 -26.01
C THR A 316 11.51 -22.01 -24.58
N LYS A 317 12.64 -22.20 -23.88
CA LYS A 317 12.67 -22.54 -22.45
C LYS A 317 12.23 -21.33 -21.63
N THR A 318 11.28 -21.51 -20.72
CA THR A 318 10.75 -20.40 -19.91
C THR A 318 10.46 -20.82 -18.47
N ALA A 319 10.71 -19.90 -17.52
CA ALA A 319 10.30 -20.02 -16.12
C ALA A 319 8.78 -20.16 -15.96
N TYR A 320 7.99 -19.82 -17.00
CA TYR A 320 6.56 -20.06 -17.01
C TYR A 320 6.21 -21.55 -16.83
N ASN A 321 7.07 -22.46 -17.31
CA ASN A 321 6.91 -23.90 -17.12
C ASN A 321 6.93 -24.31 -15.63
N LEU A 322 7.59 -23.54 -14.76
CA LEU A 322 7.58 -23.80 -13.32
C LEU A 322 6.21 -23.51 -12.72
N LEU A 323 5.49 -22.49 -13.23
CA LEU A 323 4.17 -22.10 -12.74
C LEU A 323 3.06 -23.06 -13.19
N THR A 324 3.18 -23.58 -14.42
CA THR A 324 2.14 -24.41 -15.06
C THR A 324 2.38 -25.92 -14.93
N GLY A 325 3.60 -26.31 -14.53
CA GLY A 325 4.02 -27.70 -14.40
C GLY A 325 3.43 -28.44 -13.20
N ALA A 326 3.75 -29.74 -13.11
CA ALA A 326 3.18 -30.65 -12.10
C ALA A 326 3.73 -30.42 -10.67
N ASN A 327 4.93 -29.84 -10.53
CA ASN A 327 5.68 -29.79 -9.26
C ASN A 327 5.09 -28.82 -8.22
N GLY A 328 4.11 -27.99 -8.58
CA GLY A 328 3.45 -27.06 -7.65
C GLY A 328 4.41 -26.01 -7.08
N TYR A 329 4.08 -25.43 -5.94
CA TYR A 329 4.89 -24.43 -5.24
C TYR A 329 5.14 -24.83 -3.78
N THR A 330 6.22 -24.28 -3.23
CA THR A 330 6.51 -24.30 -1.80
C THR A 330 5.97 -23.04 -1.14
N ARG A 331 5.28 -23.16 0.00
CA ARG A 331 4.83 -21.99 0.77
C ARG A 331 6.01 -21.34 1.46
N LEU A 332 6.05 -20.02 1.43
CA LEU A 332 7.01 -19.18 2.13
C LEU A 332 6.26 -18.28 3.12
N LEU A 333 6.85 -18.07 4.30
CA LEU A 333 6.39 -17.08 5.27
C LEU A 333 7.55 -16.21 5.74
N PRO A 334 7.32 -14.93 6.10
CA PRO A 334 8.35 -14.11 6.72
C PRO A 334 8.73 -14.67 8.10
N THR A 335 10.01 -14.58 8.47
CA THR A 335 10.51 -15.06 9.79
C THR A 335 10.28 -14.07 10.93
N SER A 336 9.98 -12.81 10.62
CA SER A 336 9.79 -11.74 11.59
C SER A 336 8.64 -10.84 11.17
N PRO A 337 7.79 -10.38 12.11
CA PRO A 337 6.74 -9.41 11.83
C PRO A 337 7.28 -7.98 11.60
N THR A 338 8.61 -7.76 11.60
CA THR A 338 9.17 -6.42 11.37
C THR A 338 9.03 -5.99 9.91
N THR A 339 8.77 -4.70 9.67
CA THR A 339 8.79 -4.12 8.32
C THR A 339 10.04 -4.52 7.55
N PHE A 340 9.84 -4.89 6.28
CA PHE A 340 10.94 -5.18 5.36
C PHE A 340 11.54 -3.92 4.72
N ILE A 341 10.93 -2.74 4.94
CA ILE A 341 11.37 -1.45 4.44
C ILE A 341 11.65 -0.53 5.63
N ASN A 342 12.78 0.17 5.61
CA ASN A 342 13.08 1.20 6.60
C ASN A 342 12.23 2.45 6.34
N PRO A 343 11.41 2.92 7.30
CA PRO A 343 10.54 4.10 7.17
C PRO A 343 11.27 5.39 6.77
N VAL A 344 12.53 5.55 7.18
CA VAL A 344 13.28 6.80 7.00
C VAL A 344 13.84 6.93 5.59
N ASN A 345 14.55 5.92 5.10
CA ASN A 345 15.28 6.01 3.84
C ASN A 345 14.69 5.16 2.71
N GLY A 346 13.70 4.31 3.02
CA GLY A 346 13.02 3.45 2.07
C GLY A 346 13.83 2.23 1.63
N PHE A 347 15.00 1.97 2.22
CA PHE A 347 15.78 0.77 1.88
C PHE A 347 15.15 -0.49 2.45
N VAL A 348 15.26 -1.58 1.69
CA VAL A 348 14.96 -2.93 2.16
C VAL A 348 15.88 -3.24 3.33
N LYS A 349 15.32 -3.71 4.43
CA LYS A 349 16.06 -4.11 5.62
C LYS A 349 16.99 -5.28 5.27
N THR A 350 18.27 -5.13 5.56
CA THR A 350 19.27 -6.17 5.32
C THR A 350 18.89 -7.45 6.08
N ASN A 351 19.00 -8.59 5.41
CA ASN A 351 18.65 -9.91 5.96
C ASN A 351 17.17 -10.01 6.34
N TYR A 352 16.28 -9.45 5.51
CA TYR A 352 14.86 -9.82 5.59
C TYR A 352 14.70 -11.23 5.02
N ILE A 353 14.09 -12.14 5.78
CA ILE A 353 14.12 -13.57 5.51
C ILE A 353 12.72 -14.13 5.33
N TRP A 354 12.57 -14.94 4.29
CA TRP A 354 11.43 -15.80 4.05
C TRP A 354 11.85 -17.26 4.17
N GLN A 355 11.10 -17.99 4.98
CA GLN A 355 11.36 -19.39 5.26
C GLN A 355 10.34 -20.28 4.53
N PRO A 356 10.80 -21.37 3.87
CA PRO A 356 9.89 -22.37 3.34
C PRO A 356 9.23 -23.14 4.48
N LYS A 357 7.94 -23.38 4.32
CA LYS A 357 7.08 -24.01 5.31
C LYS A 357 6.30 -25.15 4.68
N ALA A 358 6.40 -26.35 5.27
CA ALA A 358 5.59 -27.48 4.86
C ALA A 358 4.31 -27.54 5.69
N TYR A 359 3.17 -27.60 5.01
CA TYR A 359 1.86 -27.73 5.62
C TYR A 359 1.14 -28.97 5.12
N LYS A 360 0.40 -29.62 6.00
CA LYS A 360 -0.55 -30.66 5.66
C LYS A 360 -1.93 -30.24 6.15
N LEU A 361 -2.92 -30.27 5.28
CA LEU A 361 -4.31 -30.07 5.69
C LEU A 361 -4.77 -31.32 6.44
N ASP A 362 -5.14 -31.16 7.69
CA ASP A 362 -5.78 -32.22 8.46
C ASP A 362 -7.21 -32.44 7.96
N ALA A 363 -7.52 -33.67 7.57
CA ALA A 363 -8.81 -34.01 6.97
C ALA A 363 -9.99 -33.97 7.95
N THR A 364 -9.72 -33.93 9.26
CA THR A 364 -10.73 -33.97 10.33
C THR A 364 -10.97 -32.57 10.92
N SER A 365 -9.90 -31.86 11.25
CA SER A 365 -9.96 -30.52 11.82
C SER A 365 -10.02 -29.41 10.77
N ASN A 366 -9.73 -29.75 9.50
CA ASN A 366 -9.64 -28.79 8.42
C ASN A 366 -8.56 -27.70 8.63
N LEU A 367 -7.64 -27.88 9.59
CA LEU A 367 -6.54 -26.94 9.82
C LEU A 367 -5.31 -27.35 9.00
N TRP A 368 -4.59 -26.36 8.48
CA TRP A 368 -3.24 -26.58 7.94
C TRP A 368 -2.28 -26.72 9.13
N THR A 369 -1.78 -27.93 9.33
CA THR A 369 -0.78 -28.21 10.36
C THR A 369 0.59 -28.11 9.74
N GLU A 370 1.47 -27.27 10.30
CA GLU A 370 2.88 -27.27 9.92
C GLU A 370 3.45 -28.66 10.22
N THR A 371 4.04 -29.34 9.24
CA THR A 371 4.56 -30.70 9.45
C THR A 371 5.92 -30.70 10.15
N GLY A 372 6.46 -29.52 10.49
CA GLY A 372 7.78 -29.34 11.11
C GLY A 372 8.96 -29.69 10.20
N VAL A 373 8.68 -30.10 8.96
CA VAL A 373 9.69 -30.48 7.97
C VAL A 373 9.93 -29.26 7.08
N THR A 374 11.10 -28.63 7.16
CA THR A 374 11.52 -27.70 6.10
C THR A 374 11.54 -28.49 4.80
N PRO A 375 10.84 -28.07 3.74
CA PRO A 375 10.89 -28.74 2.44
C PRO A 375 12.34 -28.85 1.97
N THR A 376 12.96 -30.01 2.16
CA THR A 376 14.26 -30.29 1.58
C THR A 376 14.04 -30.39 0.06
N PRO A 377 14.81 -29.63 -0.75
CA PRO A 377 16.13 -29.09 -0.43
C PRO A 377 16.23 -27.55 -0.27
N LEU A 378 15.12 -26.85 -0.03
CA LEU A 378 15.07 -25.39 -0.07
C LEU A 378 15.56 -24.76 1.25
N GLY A 379 16.52 -23.83 1.14
CA GLY A 379 16.92 -22.96 2.24
C GLY A 379 16.08 -21.69 2.31
N GLN A 380 16.52 -20.73 3.12
CA GLN A 380 15.80 -19.49 3.34
C GLN A 380 16.09 -18.46 2.24
N ALA A 381 15.05 -17.79 1.74
CA ALA A 381 15.21 -16.67 0.81
C ALA A 381 15.54 -15.40 1.61
N THR A 382 16.69 -14.80 1.32
CA THR A 382 17.24 -13.63 2.02
C THR A 382 17.28 -12.44 1.08
N PHE A 383 16.66 -11.34 1.50
CA PHE A 383 16.65 -10.07 0.80
C PHE A 383 17.71 -9.14 1.41
N SER A 384 18.55 -8.54 0.57
CA SER A 384 19.74 -7.81 1.03
C SER A 384 19.82 -6.36 0.55
N LYS A 385 19.11 -6.03 -0.54
CA LYS A 385 19.16 -4.71 -1.20
C LYS A 385 17.81 -4.37 -1.82
N GLY A 386 17.65 -3.10 -2.18
CA GLY A 386 16.46 -2.53 -2.79
C GLY A 386 16.04 -1.25 -2.09
N ARG A 387 15.44 -0.31 -2.82
CA ARG A 387 14.82 0.89 -2.27
C ARG A 387 13.40 1.05 -2.78
N LEU A 388 12.48 1.48 -1.93
CA LEU A 388 11.14 1.87 -2.34
C LEU A 388 11.23 3.19 -3.12
N LEU A 389 11.29 3.08 -4.43
CA LEU A 389 11.32 4.19 -5.35
C LEU A 389 9.91 4.73 -5.55
N SER A 390 9.81 6.05 -5.55
CA SER A 390 8.56 6.74 -5.88
C SER A 390 7.36 6.32 -5.02
N GLY A 391 7.61 5.79 -3.82
CA GLY A 391 6.59 5.26 -2.92
C GLY A 391 5.80 4.08 -3.47
N THR A 392 6.23 3.47 -4.59
CA THR A 392 5.41 2.55 -5.40
C THR A 392 6.14 1.29 -5.83
N TYR A 393 7.44 1.32 -6.07
CA TYR A 393 8.16 0.17 -6.61
C TYR A 393 9.49 -0.06 -5.90
N ILE A 394 9.83 -1.31 -5.63
CA ILE A 394 11.22 -1.75 -5.51
C ILE A 394 11.51 -2.47 -6.81
N VAL A 395 12.63 -2.15 -7.45
CA VAL A 395 12.94 -2.66 -8.79
C VAL A 395 14.23 -3.44 -8.81
N GLY A 396 14.24 -4.53 -9.57
CA GLY A 396 15.37 -5.45 -9.63
C GLY A 396 16.53 -5.01 -10.52
N ASN A 397 16.33 -4.03 -11.42
CA ASN A 397 17.36 -3.69 -12.41
C ASN A 397 17.30 -2.26 -12.95
N GLN A 398 18.32 -1.95 -13.75
CA GLN A 398 18.56 -0.62 -14.31
C GLN A 398 17.43 -0.10 -15.21
N PRO A 399 16.91 -0.83 -16.22
CA PRO A 399 15.83 -0.31 -17.05
C PRO A 399 14.59 0.11 -16.26
N LEU A 400 14.14 -0.71 -15.29
CA LEU A 400 13.01 -0.34 -14.45
C LEU A 400 13.31 0.84 -13.53
N TRP A 401 14.52 0.88 -12.97
CA TRP A 401 14.96 2.00 -12.16
C TRP A 401 14.91 3.30 -12.95
N THR A 402 15.43 3.31 -14.18
CA THR A 402 15.37 4.46 -15.08
C THR A 402 13.92 4.86 -15.36
N ASN A 403 13.04 3.90 -15.67
CA ASN A 403 11.62 4.15 -15.91
C ASN A 403 10.95 4.79 -14.69
N VAL A 404 11.00 4.14 -13.53
CA VAL A 404 10.28 4.55 -12.31
C VAL A 404 10.81 5.87 -11.71
N THR A 405 12.10 6.14 -11.85
CA THR A 405 12.73 7.38 -11.33
C THR A 405 12.68 8.55 -12.32
N ASN A 406 12.30 8.29 -13.58
CA ASN A 406 12.29 9.28 -14.66
C ASN A 406 13.68 9.93 -14.86
N ASN A 407 14.75 9.17 -14.58
CA ASN A 407 16.13 9.60 -14.85
C ASN A 407 16.54 9.22 -16.29
N PRO A 408 17.55 9.89 -16.89
CA PRO A 408 18.09 9.47 -18.19
C PRO A 408 18.75 8.07 -18.12
N THR A 409 18.75 7.35 -19.24
CA THR A 409 19.40 6.02 -19.37
C THR A 409 20.91 6.04 -19.16
N THR A 410 21.54 7.21 -19.23
CA THR A 410 22.97 7.43 -18.95
C THR A 410 23.28 7.45 -17.46
N VAL A 411 22.28 7.61 -16.59
CA VAL A 411 22.45 7.62 -15.13
C VAL A 411 22.28 6.20 -14.61
N LEU A 412 23.31 5.67 -13.96
CA LEU A 412 23.26 4.35 -13.33
C LEU A 412 22.58 4.42 -11.96
N ALA A 413 21.79 3.40 -11.67
CA ALA A 413 21.19 3.18 -10.37
C ALA A 413 22.28 2.98 -9.31
N PRO A 414 22.15 3.58 -8.11
CA PRO A 414 23.02 3.25 -7.00
C PRO A 414 22.96 1.75 -6.67
N ALA A 415 24.11 1.17 -6.33
CA ALA A 415 24.28 -0.28 -6.20
C ALA A 415 23.46 -0.95 -5.07
N ASN A 416 22.87 -0.16 -4.17
CA ASN A 416 22.00 -0.58 -3.07
C ASN A 416 20.50 -0.34 -3.34
N GLU A 417 20.14 0.40 -4.39
CA GLU A 417 18.73 0.69 -4.73
C GLU A 417 18.07 -0.42 -5.54
N LEU A 418 18.87 -1.24 -6.22
CA LEU A 418 18.36 -2.40 -6.96
C LEU A 418 18.05 -3.57 -6.02
N GLY A 419 16.84 -4.10 -6.14
CA GLY A 419 16.32 -5.21 -5.35
C GLY A 419 17.06 -6.51 -5.65
N ILE A 420 17.66 -7.13 -4.63
CA ILE A 420 18.40 -8.39 -4.76
C ILE A 420 18.02 -9.36 -3.64
N TRP A 421 17.86 -10.63 -4.02
CA TRP A 421 17.63 -11.73 -3.11
C TRP A 421 18.49 -12.94 -3.44
N SER A 422 18.73 -13.78 -2.44
CA SER A 422 19.44 -15.04 -2.61
C SER A 422 18.86 -16.13 -1.73
N GLN A 423 19.09 -17.38 -2.10
CA GLN A 423 18.69 -18.55 -1.32
C GLN A 423 19.71 -19.65 -1.54
N THR A 424 20.10 -20.34 -0.47
CA THR A 424 20.95 -21.52 -0.55
C THR A 424 20.09 -22.79 -0.63
N ASN A 425 20.31 -23.63 -1.64
CA ASN A 425 19.72 -24.95 -1.70
C ASN A 425 20.60 -25.94 -0.92
N SER A 426 20.08 -26.50 0.18
CA SER A 426 20.86 -27.30 1.13
C SER A 426 21.26 -28.68 0.60
N ALA A 427 20.54 -29.24 -0.37
CA ALA A 427 20.89 -30.55 -0.96
C ALA A 427 21.90 -30.47 -2.12
N THR A 428 22.06 -29.30 -2.75
CA THR A 428 22.97 -29.13 -3.89
C THR A 428 24.12 -28.17 -3.62
N SER A 429 24.10 -27.45 -2.49
CA SER A 429 25.00 -26.34 -2.17
C SER A 429 25.03 -25.24 -3.24
N LYS A 430 24.02 -25.19 -4.12
CA LYS A 430 23.92 -24.19 -5.18
C LYS A 430 23.07 -23.01 -4.71
N PRO A 431 23.61 -21.78 -4.71
CA PRO A 431 22.81 -20.61 -4.40
C PRO A 431 21.96 -20.21 -5.61
N TYR A 432 20.68 -19.94 -5.39
CA TYR A 432 19.90 -19.07 -6.25
C TYR A 432 20.27 -17.62 -5.92
N SER A 433 20.50 -16.81 -6.94
CA SER A 433 20.66 -15.36 -6.82
C SER A 433 19.81 -14.69 -7.88
N GLY A 434 19.03 -13.71 -7.46
CA GLY A 434 18.01 -13.09 -8.30
C GLY A 434 17.74 -11.65 -7.97
N THR A 435 16.94 -11.05 -8.83
CA THR A 435 16.48 -9.68 -8.65
C THR A 435 15.08 -9.66 -8.02
N LEU A 436 14.79 -8.62 -7.24
CA LEU A 436 13.51 -8.41 -6.58
C LEU A 436 12.80 -7.23 -7.21
N THR A 437 11.59 -7.47 -7.72
CA THR A 437 10.67 -6.40 -8.10
C THR A 437 9.37 -6.53 -7.33
N LEU A 438 9.08 -5.54 -6.48
CA LEU A 438 7.84 -5.43 -5.71
C LEU A 438 7.07 -4.19 -6.14
N GLN A 439 5.77 -4.34 -6.25
CA GLN A 439 4.85 -3.25 -6.54
C GLN A 439 4.02 -2.96 -5.31
N LYS A 440 3.77 -1.67 -5.06
CA LYS A 440 2.84 -1.16 -4.06
C LYS A 440 1.67 -0.49 -4.80
N PRO A 441 0.70 -1.29 -5.29
CA PRO A 441 -0.39 -0.78 -6.12
C PRO A 441 -1.37 0.06 -5.31
N ARG A 442 -1.42 -0.16 -3.99
CA ARG A 442 -2.35 0.48 -3.09
C ARG A 442 -1.62 1.23 -1.97
N SER A 443 -1.72 2.54 -2.01
CA SER A 443 -1.28 3.42 -0.93
C SER A 443 -2.37 3.62 0.12
N VAL A 444 -1.94 3.93 1.33
CA VAL A 444 -2.80 4.27 2.48
C VAL A 444 -2.80 5.78 2.66
N ASP A 445 -3.93 6.39 2.96
CA ASP A 445 -4.02 7.78 3.34
C ASP A 445 -3.33 8.00 4.68
N THR A 446 -2.40 8.96 4.78
CA THR A 446 -1.74 9.24 6.07
C THR A 446 -2.74 9.72 7.12
N PHE A 447 -3.82 10.35 6.65
CA PHE A 447 -4.93 10.89 7.41
C PHE A 447 -6.25 10.15 7.09
N LEU A 448 -7.02 9.81 8.12
CA LEU A 448 -8.39 9.32 8.03
C LEU A 448 -9.35 10.44 8.41
N ASP A 449 -10.35 10.71 7.57
CA ASP A 449 -11.30 11.81 7.80
C ASP A 449 -12.05 11.63 9.13
N PRO A 450 -11.93 12.55 10.12
CA PRO A 450 -12.60 12.44 11.42
C PRO A 450 -14.13 12.48 11.33
N SER A 451 -14.71 12.95 10.23
CA SER A 451 -16.15 12.87 9.99
C SER A 451 -16.63 11.43 9.74
N VAL A 452 -15.73 10.53 9.36
CA VAL A 452 -15.93 9.10 9.12
C VAL A 452 -15.29 8.28 10.24
N PHE A 453 -14.00 8.51 10.51
CA PHE A 453 -13.17 7.75 11.43
C PHE A 453 -13.24 8.33 12.84
N LYS A 454 -14.36 8.03 13.52
CA LYS A 454 -14.68 8.55 14.85
C LYS A 454 -14.08 7.70 15.97
N THR A 455 -13.15 8.25 16.74
CA THR A 455 -12.54 7.63 17.92
C THR A 455 -12.96 8.38 19.17
N ALA A 456 -12.82 7.76 20.36
CA ALA A 456 -13.12 8.44 21.63
C ALA A 456 -12.31 9.74 21.83
N ALA A 457 -11.16 9.85 21.17
CA ALA A 457 -10.27 11.00 21.29
C ALA A 457 -10.61 12.17 20.34
N ASN A 458 -11.49 11.96 19.35
CA ASN A 458 -11.86 13.00 18.38
C ASN A 458 -13.37 13.30 18.31
N VAL A 459 -14.19 12.57 19.07
CA VAL A 459 -15.60 12.94 19.30
C VAL A 459 -15.70 13.73 20.60
N GLY A 460 -16.62 14.70 20.65
CA GLY A 460 -16.84 15.46 21.88
C GLY A 460 -17.32 14.56 23.01
N LYS A 461 -17.06 14.97 24.26
CA LYS A 461 -17.49 14.28 25.47
C LYS A 461 -18.94 13.78 25.38
N ASP A 462 -19.17 12.55 25.85
CA ASP A 462 -20.47 11.86 25.86
C ASP A 462 -21.05 11.50 24.46
N ASN A 463 -20.38 11.88 23.36
CA ASN A 463 -20.77 11.43 22.02
C ASN A 463 -20.23 10.03 21.72
N GLN A 464 -20.99 9.27 20.93
CA GLN A 464 -20.58 7.94 20.48
C GLN A 464 -19.47 8.03 19.42
N ALA A 465 -18.38 7.31 19.67
CA ALA A 465 -17.36 6.98 18.69
C ALA A 465 -17.69 5.63 18.01
N ILE A 466 -16.90 5.26 17.01
CA ILE A 466 -17.02 3.99 16.27
C ILE A 466 -15.84 3.09 16.60
N PHE A 467 -14.63 3.64 16.66
CA PHE A 467 -13.40 2.88 16.84
C PHE A 467 -12.87 2.95 18.29
N PRO A 468 -12.38 1.83 18.85
CA PRO A 468 -12.17 0.54 18.18
C PRO A 468 -13.49 -0.20 17.88
N LEU A 469 -13.54 -0.85 16.71
CA LEU A 469 -14.71 -1.56 16.18
C LEU A 469 -14.45 -3.07 16.20
N TYR A 470 -15.35 -3.86 16.78
CA TYR A 470 -15.23 -5.31 16.85
C TYR A 470 -16.25 -6.00 15.94
N ALA A 471 -15.79 -6.91 15.09
CA ALA A 471 -16.61 -7.52 14.06
C ALA A 471 -16.15 -8.94 13.72
N VAL A 472 -17.01 -9.71 13.06
CA VAL A 472 -16.74 -11.07 12.58
C VAL A 472 -16.87 -11.11 11.07
N LEU A 473 -15.80 -11.54 10.40
CA LEU A 473 -15.78 -11.85 8.98
C LEU A 473 -16.29 -13.27 8.76
N THR A 474 -17.15 -13.48 7.75
CA THR A 474 -17.57 -14.82 7.30
C THR A 474 -17.19 -15.00 5.84
N PHE A 475 -16.42 -16.04 5.54
CA PHE A 475 -15.90 -16.34 4.20
C PHE A 475 -16.73 -17.43 3.54
N SER A 476 -17.09 -17.24 2.28
CA SER A 476 -17.87 -18.22 1.52
C SER A 476 -17.47 -18.25 0.05
N TYR A 477 -17.59 -19.41 -0.58
CA TYR A 477 -17.31 -19.60 -2.01
C TYR A 477 -18.44 -20.35 -2.70
N LEU A 478 -18.45 -20.33 -4.02
CA LEU A 478 -19.38 -21.13 -4.82
C LEU A 478 -18.73 -22.45 -5.20
N ASP A 479 -19.38 -23.56 -4.87
CA ASP A 479 -18.94 -24.88 -5.31
C ASP A 479 -19.17 -25.10 -6.82
N ALA A 480 -18.82 -26.29 -7.31
CA ALA A 480 -18.98 -26.65 -8.71
C ALA A 480 -20.44 -26.54 -9.21
N ASN A 481 -21.42 -26.67 -8.31
CA ASN A 481 -22.85 -26.57 -8.58
C ASN A 481 -23.41 -25.16 -8.37
N LYS A 482 -22.53 -24.16 -8.16
CA LYS A 482 -22.88 -22.76 -7.88
C LYS A 482 -23.66 -22.58 -6.59
N VAL A 483 -23.47 -23.47 -5.62
CA VAL A 483 -24.05 -23.35 -4.28
C VAL A 483 -23.04 -22.69 -3.34
N SER A 484 -23.50 -21.70 -2.57
CA SER A 484 -22.67 -21.03 -1.57
C SER A 484 -22.30 -21.99 -0.43
N LYS A 485 -21.01 -22.01 -0.07
CA LYS A 485 -20.43 -22.82 1.00
C LYS A 485 -19.59 -21.93 1.91
N GLU A 486 -19.85 -21.98 3.21
CA GLU A 486 -19.02 -21.32 4.22
C GLU A 486 -17.67 -22.06 4.33
N ILE A 487 -16.58 -21.29 4.38
CA ILE A 487 -15.22 -21.79 4.64
C ILE A 487 -14.91 -21.65 6.13
N GLY A 488 -15.23 -20.49 6.70
CA GLY A 488 -14.98 -20.21 8.10
C GLY A 488 -15.22 -18.75 8.46
N LYS A 489 -14.98 -18.44 9.73
CA LYS A 489 -15.17 -17.13 10.33
C LYS A 489 -13.93 -16.65 11.05
N GLN A 490 -13.72 -15.34 11.08
CA GLN A 490 -12.62 -14.71 11.80
C GLN A 490 -13.09 -13.45 12.53
N GLY A 491 -12.91 -13.41 13.85
CA GLY A 491 -13.09 -12.20 14.64
C GLY A 491 -11.95 -11.20 14.37
N ILE A 492 -12.30 -9.93 14.19
CA ILE A 492 -11.37 -8.83 13.98
C ILE A 492 -11.73 -7.64 14.86
N LYS A 493 -10.72 -6.82 15.18
CA LYS A 493 -10.89 -5.49 15.76
C LYS A 493 -10.16 -4.46 14.90
N ILE A 494 -10.86 -3.39 14.55
CA ILE A 494 -10.29 -2.22 13.86
C ILE A 494 -9.98 -1.19 14.94
N LEU A 495 -8.70 -0.93 15.17
CA LEU A 495 -8.19 -0.09 16.25
C LEU A 495 -8.32 1.41 15.94
N ALA A 496 -8.22 2.25 16.98
CA ALA A 496 -8.27 3.71 16.86
C ALA A 496 -7.10 4.30 16.05
N ASN A 497 -5.99 3.58 15.92
CA ASN A 497 -4.87 3.97 15.07
C ASN A 497 -5.05 3.54 13.60
N GLY A 498 -6.16 2.85 13.27
CA GLY A 498 -6.46 2.35 11.94
C GLY A 498 -5.83 0.99 11.60
N ASN A 499 -5.09 0.35 12.49
CA ASN A 499 -4.66 -1.04 12.29
C ASN A 499 -5.82 -2.01 12.52
N ILE A 500 -5.71 -3.20 11.93
CA ILE A 500 -6.66 -4.30 12.11
C ILE A 500 -5.90 -5.48 12.70
N GLU A 501 -6.41 -5.96 13.83
CA GLU A 501 -5.92 -7.14 14.52
C GLU A 501 -7.03 -8.18 14.60
N THR A 502 -6.68 -9.41 14.93
CA THR A 502 -7.68 -10.42 15.31
C THR A 502 -8.39 -10.03 16.61
N ASP A 503 -9.58 -10.61 16.78
CA ASP A 503 -10.27 -10.77 18.05
C ASP A 503 -10.49 -12.29 18.21
N MET A 504 -9.42 -13.02 18.56
CA MET A 504 -9.41 -14.49 18.55
C MET A 504 -10.40 -15.08 19.55
N ALA A 505 -10.57 -14.42 20.70
CA ALA A 505 -11.53 -14.83 21.72
C ALA A 505 -12.97 -14.38 21.41
N GLN A 506 -13.15 -13.51 20.41
CA GLN A 506 -14.44 -12.92 20.01
C GLN A 506 -15.19 -12.29 21.19
N ASN A 507 -14.47 -11.65 22.11
CA ASN A 507 -15.03 -11.17 23.37
C ASN A 507 -14.97 -9.66 23.54
N CYS A 508 -14.54 -8.92 22.51
CA CYS A 508 -14.44 -7.46 22.54
C CYS A 508 -13.54 -6.91 23.65
N GLN A 509 -12.58 -7.71 24.14
CA GLN A 509 -11.70 -7.38 25.25
C GLN A 509 -10.23 -7.62 24.87
N ALA A 510 -9.32 -7.00 25.61
CA ALA A 510 -7.92 -7.41 25.61
C ALA A 510 -7.83 -8.79 26.28
N SER A 511 -7.90 -9.85 25.47
CA SER A 511 -7.89 -11.24 25.93
C SER A 511 -6.49 -11.70 26.33
N SER A 512 -6.39 -12.78 27.11
CA SER A 512 -5.15 -13.55 27.26
C SER A 512 -4.80 -14.36 26.01
N ALA A 513 -5.71 -14.45 25.03
CA ALA A 513 -5.44 -15.02 23.72
C ALA A 513 -4.44 -14.15 22.95
N VAL A 514 -3.53 -14.79 22.22
CA VAL A 514 -2.59 -14.09 21.35
C VAL A 514 -3.37 -13.47 20.18
N GLU A 515 -3.32 -12.15 20.07
CA GLU A 515 -3.88 -11.43 18.92
C GLU A 515 -2.79 -11.20 17.86
N TYR A 516 -3.20 -11.28 16.59
CA TYR A 516 -2.32 -11.16 15.44
C TYR A 516 -2.67 -9.92 14.62
N PRO A 517 -1.67 -9.13 14.17
CA PRO A 517 -1.92 -8.11 13.17
C PRO A 517 -2.35 -8.78 11.86
N VAL A 518 -3.45 -8.29 11.27
CA VAL A 518 -4.02 -8.85 10.03
C VAL A 518 -4.29 -7.78 8.98
N GLY A 519 -4.08 -6.50 9.27
CA GLY A 519 -4.22 -5.48 8.25
C GLY A 519 -4.39 -4.07 8.80
N MET A 520 -5.10 -3.24 8.04
CA MET A 520 -5.33 -1.83 8.37
C MET A 520 -6.46 -1.20 7.54
N VAL A 521 -6.88 -0.02 7.93
CA VAL A 521 -7.74 0.90 7.17
C VAL A 521 -6.87 1.77 6.28
N ALA A 522 -7.04 1.59 4.96
CA ALA A 522 -6.29 2.33 3.96
C ALA A 522 -6.84 3.74 3.71
N ALA A 523 -8.16 3.93 3.81
CA ALA A 523 -8.80 5.21 3.56
C ALA A 523 -10.11 5.31 4.33
N ALA A 524 -10.54 6.54 4.61
CA ALA A 524 -11.84 6.88 5.17
C ALA A 524 -12.43 8.04 4.36
N PHE A 525 -13.63 7.85 3.80
CA PHE A 525 -14.23 8.81 2.87
C PHE A 525 -15.75 8.84 2.99
N GLN A 526 -16.33 9.98 2.62
CA GLN A 526 -17.78 10.13 2.51
C GLN A 526 -18.27 9.58 1.18
N GLY A 527 -19.55 9.21 1.17
CA GLY A 527 -20.25 8.90 -0.05
C GLY A 527 -20.33 10.08 -1.03
N VAL A 528 -20.28 9.81 -2.35
CA VAL A 528 -20.27 10.81 -3.42
C VAL A 528 -21.68 11.32 -3.77
N THR A 529 -22.63 10.40 -3.99
CA THR A 529 -24.06 10.60 -4.27
C THR A 529 -24.85 10.80 -2.97
N ASN A 530 -24.56 10.03 -1.93
CA ASN A 530 -25.13 10.16 -0.61
C ASN A 530 -24.06 10.56 0.39
N ILE A 531 -23.87 11.87 0.54
CA ILE A 531 -22.95 12.46 1.51
C ILE A 531 -23.27 12.13 2.98
N SER A 532 -24.30 11.34 3.27
CA SER A 532 -24.56 10.77 4.60
C SER A 532 -23.86 9.43 4.82
N ASP A 533 -23.48 8.74 3.74
CA ASP A 533 -22.71 7.51 3.83
C ASP A 533 -21.27 7.80 4.25
N ARG A 534 -20.72 6.91 5.08
CA ARG A 534 -19.39 7.02 5.68
C ARG A 534 -18.71 5.68 5.47
N PHE A 535 -17.68 5.65 4.63
CA PHE A 535 -16.99 4.43 4.26
C PHE A 535 -15.55 4.41 4.77
N ILE A 536 -15.13 3.27 5.29
CA ILE A 536 -13.71 2.93 5.41
C ILE A 536 -13.35 1.89 4.37
N SER A 537 -12.11 1.89 3.91
CA SER A 537 -11.61 0.85 3.01
C SER A 537 -10.54 -0.01 3.67
N PRO A 538 -10.88 -1.25 4.06
CA PRO A 538 -9.93 -2.15 4.71
C PRO A 538 -8.96 -2.79 3.70
N ILE A 539 -7.78 -3.16 4.21
CA ILE A 539 -6.87 -4.14 3.63
C ILE A 539 -6.65 -5.20 4.71
N ILE A 540 -6.92 -6.47 4.41
CA ILE A 540 -6.80 -7.58 5.35
C ILE A 540 -6.06 -8.75 4.69
N MET A 541 -5.16 -9.39 5.42
CA MET A 541 -4.44 -10.60 5.05
C MET A 541 -4.38 -11.55 6.24
N LEU A 542 -4.91 -12.77 6.05
CA LEU A 542 -4.86 -13.82 7.06
C LEU A 542 -3.70 -14.76 6.72
N SER A 543 -2.58 -14.62 7.43
CA SER A 543 -1.34 -15.35 7.17
C SER A 543 -0.86 -16.18 8.36
N GLY A 544 -0.67 -17.48 8.10
CA GLY A 544 -0.10 -18.42 9.04
C GLY A 544 -1.09 -19.48 9.53
N GLN A 545 -0.53 -20.49 10.21
CA GLN A 545 -1.25 -21.68 10.64
C GLN A 545 -2.44 -21.41 11.56
N GLN A 546 -2.38 -20.32 12.34
CA GLN A 546 -3.43 -19.92 13.26
C GLN A 546 -4.77 -19.65 12.57
N PHE A 547 -4.77 -19.45 11.25
CA PHE A 547 -5.97 -19.19 10.45
C PHE A 547 -6.56 -20.42 9.76
N GLY A 548 -5.94 -21.61 9.87
CA GLY A 548 -6.49 -22.84 9.28
C GLY A 548 -6.85 -22.69 7.80
N GLN A 549 -8.06 -23.07 7.40
CA GLN A 549 -8.54 -22.92 6.01
C GLN A 549 -8.56 -21.47 5.49
N LEU A 550 -8.49 -20.48 6.37
CA LEU A 550 -8.44 -19.07 6.01
C LEU A 550 -7.00 -18.56 5.78
N ASP A 551 -5.97 -19.39 5.96
CA ASP A 551 -4.61 -19.05 5.55
C ASP A 551 -4.56 -18.78 4.03
N GLY A 552 -3.93 -17.66 3.66
CA GLY A 552 -3.89 -17.19 2.28
C GLY A 552 -4.97 -16.17 1.92
N MET A 553 -5.98 -15.95 2.77
CA MET A 553 -7.10 -15.04 2.44
C MET A 553 -6.65 -13.58 2.43
N GLN A 554 -7.05 -12.85 1.39
CA GLN A 554 -6.78 -11.43 1.18
C GLN A 554 -8.06 -10.68 0.80
N ILE A 555 -8.26 -9.51 1.40
CA ILE A 555 -9.37 -8.59 1.14
C ILE A 555 -8.79 -7.20 0.90
N GLY A 556 -9.18 -6.53 -0.18
CA GLY A 556 -8.77 -5.15 -0.43
C GLY A 556 -7.27 -4.95 -0.70
N THR A 557 -6.48 -6.00 -0.93
CA THR A 557 -5.04 -5.86 -1.21
C THR A 557 -4.76 -5.21 -2.55
N ILE A 558 -5.67 -5.31 -3.55
CA ILE A 558 -5.50 -4.81 -4.93
C ILE A 558 -4.21 -5.36 -5.56
N GLY A 559 -4.36 -6.33 -6.45
CA GLY A 559 -3.26 -7.09 -7.05
C GLY A 559 -3.58 -8.58 -7.10
N PHE A 560 -4.24 -9.09 -6.05
CA PHE A 560 -4.87 -10.42 -6.02
C PHE A 560 -6.37 -10.33 -5.72
N SER A 561 -6.78 -9.45 -4.79
CA SER A 561 -8.18 -9.28 -4.39
C SER A 561 -8.79 -7.96 -4.88
N ARG A 562 -10.13 -7.93 -5.01
CA ARG A 562 -10.88 -6.71 -5.32
C ARG A 562 -10.86 -5.74 -4.13
N SER A 563 -11.07 -4.46 -4.41
CA SER A 563 -11.25 -3.42 -3.38
C SER A 563 -12.48 -3.72 -2.53
N ALA A 564 -12.44 -3.38 -1.24
CA ALA A 564 -13.60 -3.51 -0.35
C ALA A 564 -13.86 -2.19 0.35
N LYS A 565 -15.11 -1.96 0.76
CA LYS A 565 -15.51 -0.83 1.61
C LYS A 565 -16.47 -1.30 2.70
N ILE A 566 -16.43 -0.64 3.84
CA ILE A 566 -17.31 -0.89 4.98
C ILE A 566 -18.07 0.40 5.27
N ASN A 567 -19.40 0.34 5.24
CA ASN A 567 -20.22 1.48 5.68
C ASN A 567 -20.33 1.46 7.21
N VAL A 568 -19.81 2.50 7.86
CA VAL A 568 -19.73 2.59 9.32
C VAL A 568 -20.86 3.42 9.95
N VAL A 569 -21.75 4.02 9.16
CA VAL A 569 -22.81 4.92 9.64
C VAL A 569 -23.74 4.23 10.64
N ALA A 570 -24.08 2.96 10.41
CA ALA A 570 -25.02 2.23 11.24
C ALA A 570 -24.36 1.44 12.38
N ALA A 571 -23.02 1.52 12.53
CA ALA A 571 -22.29 0.70 13.51
C ALA A 571 -22.75 0.98 14.95
N THR A 572 -23.05 2.24 15.26
CA THR A 572 -23.58 2.65 16.58
C THR A 572 -25.00 2.14 16.86
N ARG A 573 -25.72 1.68 15.83
CA ARG A 573 -27.07 1.11 15.90
C ARG A 573 -27.04 -0.42 15.78
N GLY A 574 -25.88 -1.05 15.89
CA GLY A 574 -25.75 -2.51 15.84
C GLY A 574 -25.73 -3.11 14.43
N SER A 575 -25.54 -2.30 13.38
CA SER A 575 -25.49 -2.79 11.99
C SER A 575 -24.24 -2.33 11.26
N ILE A 576 -23.63 -3.22 10.48
CA ILE A 576 -22.50 -2.90 9.62
C ILE A 576 -22.60 -3.70 8.34
N ASN A 577 -22.10 -3.15 7.24
CA ASN A 577 -22.07 -3.86 5.97
C ASN A 577 -20.73 -3.65 5.26
N MET A 578 -20.27 -4.70 4.60
CA MET A 578 -19.08 -4.70 3.76
C MET A 578 -19.45 -5.08 2.33
N THR A 579 -19.05 -4.27 1.38
CA THR A 579 -19.34 -4.43 -0.05
C THR A 579 -18.07 -4.28 -0.88
N ASP A 580 -18.11 -4.72 -2.13
CA ASP A 580 -17.06 -4.41 -3.09
C ASP A 580 -16.96 -2.88 -3.28
N ASN A 581 -15.77 -2.40 -3.64
CA ASN A 581 -15.49 -1.01 -3.97
C ASN A 581 -15.08 -0.87 -5.46
N THR A 582 -15.69 -1.68 -6.32
CA THR A 582 -15.54 -1.61 -7.77
C THR A 582 -16.38 -0.48 -8.38
N ASP A 583 -15.84 0.11 -9.45
CA ASP A 583 -16.55 1.02 -10.34
C ASP A 583 -17.71 0.29 -11.04
N VAL A 584 -18.86 0.95 -11.16
CA VAL A 584 -19.97 0.43 -11.96
C VAL A 584 -19.76 0.89 -13.41
N PHE A 585 -19.63 -0.05 -14.34
CA PHE A 585 -19.64 0.26 -15.76
C PHE A 585 -21.08 0.51 -16.21
N THR A 586 -21.44 1.76 -16.50
CA THR A 586 -22.70 2.08 -17.17
C THR A 586 -22.44 2.15 -18.68
N THR A 587 -23.22 1.39 -19.45
CA THR A 587 -23.22 1.48 -20.91
C THR A 587 -24.49 2.21 -21.29
N ASN A 588 -24.37 3.40 -21.89
CA ASN A 588 -25.56 4.11 -22.37
C ASN A 588 -26.13 3.44 -23.63
N SER A 589 -27.31 3.90 -24.08
CA SER A 589 -27.98 3.42 -25.29
C SER A 589 -27.15 3.57 -26.58
N ASP A 590 -26.08 4.35 -26.54
CA ASP A 590 -25.13 4.56 -27.64
C ASP A 590 -23.88 3.66 -27.55
N LYS A 591 -23.87 2.68 -26.64
CA LYS A 591 -22.73 1.77 -26.37
C LYS A 591 -21.45 2.48 -25.92
N VAL A 592 -21.55 3.70 -25.41
CA VAL A 592 -20.43 4.39 -24.77
C VAL A 592 -20.36 3.89 -23.33
N THR A 593 -19.26 3.21 -23.01
CA THR A 593 -18.95 2.78 -21.64
C THR A 593 -18.32 3.96 -20.90
N THR A 594 -19.06 4.57 -19.98
CA THR A 594 -18.53 5.58 -19.08
C THR A 594 -18.13 4.93 -17.76
N LEU A 595 -16.90 5.21 -17.31
CA LEU A 595 -16.42 4.82 -15.99
C LEU A 595 -16.85 5.90 -14.99
N GLU A 596 -17.88 5.63 -14.20
CA GLU A 596 -18.25 6.46 -13.06
C GLU A 596 -17.85 5.74 -11.77
N SER A 597 -16.67 6.09 -11.25
CA SER A 597 -16.24 5.70 -9.90
C SER A 597 -17.00 6.54 -8.88
N THR A 598 -18.20 6.13 -8.50
CA THR A 598 -18.94 6.81 -7.42
C THR A 598 -18.62 6.25 -6.04
N GLY A 599 -17.88 5.13 -5.94
CA GLY A 599 -17.52 4.51 -4.67
C GLY A 599 -18.73 4.09 -3.81
N GLU A 600 -19.96 4.17 -4.32
CA GLU A 600 -21.20 4.07 -3.55
C GLU A 600 -22.17 3.02 -4.06
N GLN A 601 -22.31 2.87 -5.38
CA GLN A 601 -23.39 2.07 -5.98
C GLN A 601 -23.13 0.56 -6.06
N SER A 602 -22.01 0.05 -5.55
CA SER A 602 -21.78 -1.40 -5.58
C SER A 602 -22.71 -2.12 -4.60
N VAL A 603 -23.66 -2.86 -5.16
CA VAL A 603 -24.52 -3.84 -4.47
C VAL A 603 -23.88 -5.24 -4.40
N LEU A 604 -22.66 -5.40 -4.92
CA LEU A 604 -21.97 -6.68 -4.90
C LEU A 604 -21.38 -6.95 -3.50
N PRO A 605 -21.47 -8.20 -3.01
CA PRO A 605 -20.76 -8.61 -1.80
C PRO A 605 -19.27 -8.31 -1.94
N ALA A 606 -18.63 -7.91 -0.84
CA ALA A 606 -17.18 -7.82 -0.82
C ALA A 606 -16.57 -9.18 -1.15
N GLY A 607 -15.48 -9.15 -1.92
CA GLY A 607 -14.78 -10.36 -2.36
C GLY A 607 -13.51 -10.60 -1.56
N TYR A 608 -13.09 -11.86 -1.49
CA TYR A 608 -11.74 -12.23 -1.07
C TYR A 608 -11.02 -12.97 -2.21
N THR A 609 -9.71 -13.05 -2.09
CA THR A 609 -8.88 -13.97 -2.88
C THR A 609 -7.98 -14.77 -1.95
N ASN A 610 -7.84 -16.07 -2.18
CA ASN A 610 -6.89 -16.89 -1.48
C ASN A 610 -5.61 -17.03 -2.32
N PHE A 611 -4.51 -16.49 -1.81
CA PHE A 611 -3.20 -16.45 -2.47
C PHE A 611 -2.71 -17.84 -2.88
N TYR A 612 -2.85 -18.84 -1.99
CA TYR A 612 -2.35 -20.19 -2.22
C TYR A 612 -3.25 -20.98 -3.17
N ASP A 613 -4.56 -20.93 -2.96
CA ASP A 613 -5.53 -21.64 -3.79
C ASP A 613 -5.60 -21.05 -5.22
N PHE A 614 -5.28 -19.75 -5.40
CA PHE A 614 -5.16 -19.11 -6.72
C PHE A 614 -4.14 -19.82 -7.62
N TRP A 615 -2.98 -20.17 -7.08
CA TRP A 615 -1.89 -20.78 -7.85
C TRP A 615 -2.23 -22.20 -8.32
N SER A 616 -3.12 -22.92 -7.64
CA SER A 616 -3.60 -24.23 -8.10
C SER A 616 -4.33 -24.16 -9.45
N ASN A 617 -4.91 -23.01 -9.80
CA ASN A 617 -5.60 -22.80 -11.08
C ASN A 617 -4.64 -22.52 -12.25
N ILE A 618 -3.37 -22.19 -11.98
CA ILE A 618 -2.38 -21.86 -13.02
C ILE A 618 -1.77 -23.12 -13.66
N LYS A 619 -1.85 -24.27 -13.00
CA LYS A 619 -1.43 -25.56 -13.57
C LYS A 619 -2.17 -25.87 -14.88
N SER A 620 -1.46 -26.45 -15.84
CA SER A 620 -2.05 -26.95 -17.09
C SER A 620 -3.20 -27.92 -16.80
N ALA A 621 -4.29 -27.81 -17.57
CA ALA A 621 -5.55 -28.49 -17.27
C ALA A 621 -5.45 -30.03 -17.19
N ASP A 622 -4.52 -30.63 -17.94
CA ASP A 622 -4.18 -32.04 -17.94
C ASP A 622 -3.37 -32.49 -16.71
N LEU A 623 -2.70 -31.55 -16.04
CA LEU A 623 -1.90 -31.76 -14.83
C LEU A 623 -2.67 -31.43 -13.54
N GLN A 624 -3.85 -30.81 -13.65
CA GLN A 624 -4.68 -30.48 -12.49
C GLN A 624 -5.29 -31.74 -11.84
N THR A 625 -4.94 -31.95 -10.58
CA THR A 625 -5.56 -33.00 -9.74
C THR A 625 -6.99 -32.61 -9.32
N ALA A 626 -7.74 -33.56 -8.76
CA ALA A 626 -9.04 -33.26 -8.17
C ALA A 626 -8.94 -32.22 -7.04
N ALA A 627 -7.86 -32.27 -6.25
CA ALA A 627 -7.60 -31.30 -5.18
C ALA A 627 -7.33 -29.90 -5.74
N ASP A 628 -6.58 -29.79 -6.84
CA ASP A 628 -6.31 -28.51 -7.51
C ASP A 628 -7.61 -27.86 -7.99
N LYS A 629 -8.54 -28.64 -8.55
CA LYS A 629 -9.85 -28.13 -9.01
C LYS A 629 -10.71 -27.62 -7.85
N VAL A 630 -10.67 -28.28 -6.70
CA VAL A 630 -11.38 -27.81 -5.49
C VAL A 630 -10.73 -26.53 -4.95
N ALA A 631 -9.40 -26.47 -4.88
CA ALA A 631 -8.68 -25.27 -4.48
C ALA A 631 -9.01 -24.09 -5.41
N ALA A 632 -9.02 -24.30 -6.73
CA ALA A 632 -9.40 -23.28 -7.71
C ALA A 632 -10.79 -22.68 -7.45
N LEU A 633 -11.77 -23.46 -7.00
CA LEU A 633 -13.10 -22.95 -6.63
C LEU A 633 -13.09 -22.07 -5.37
N ARG A 634 -12.18 -22.32 -4.43
CA ARG A 634 -12.01 -21.53 -3.20
C ARG A 634 -11.10 -20.32 -3.37
N SER A 635 -10.36 -20.25 -4.47
CA SER A 635 -9.41 -19.17 -4.76
C SER A 635 -10.03 -17.77 -4.74
N VAL A 636 -11.33 -17.67 -5.01
CA VAL A 636 -12.12 -16.44 -4.91
C VAL A 636 -13.47 -16.74 -4.28
N GLY A 637 -14.02 -15.77 -3.56
CA GLY A 637 -15.34 -15.89 -2.97
C GLY A 637 -15.84 -14.58 -2.40
N SER A 638 -16.91 -14.65 -1.62
CA SER A 638 -17.50 -13.52 -0.92
C SER A 638 -17.10 -13.50 0.54
N VAL A 639 -17.02 -12.31 1.11
CA VAL A 639 -16.86 -12.08 2.54
C VAL A 639 -17.92 -11.11 3.03
N SER A 640 -18.60 -11.48 4.12
CA SER A 640 -19.55 -10.61 4.82
C SER A 640 -18.99 -10.21 6.18
N LEU A 641 -19.46 -9.08 6.69
CA LEU A 641 -19.07 -8.53 7.98
C LEU A 641 -20.31 -8.35 8.86
N ALA A 642 -20.24 -8.77 10.12
CA ALA A 642 -21.23 -8.46 11.14
C ALA A 642 -20.52 -7.93 12.38
N LEU A 643 -21.17 -7.06 13.15
CA LEU A 643 -20.62 -6.64 14.45
C LEU A 643 -20.56 -7.83 15.39
N ASN A 644 -19.53 -7.86 16.24
CA ASN A 644 -19.48 -8.84 17.31
C ASN A 644 -20.62 -8.54 18.32
N THR A 645 -21.26 -9.57 18.87
CA THR A 645 -22.41 -9.41 19.79
C THR A 645 -22.08 -8.64 21.05
N CYS A 646 -20.80 -8.64 21.47
CA CYS A 646 -20.32 -7.87 22.63
C CYS A 646 -19.95 -6.41 22.29
N TYR A 647 -20.00 -6.00 21.02
CA TYR A 647 -19.54 -4.67 20.62
C TYR A 647 -20.46 -3.60 21.20
N THR A 648 -19.85 -2.70 21.98
CA THR A 648 -20.48 -1.47 22.46
C THR A 648 -19.68 -0.28 21.95
N PRO A 649 -20.30 0.70 21.28
CA PRO A 649 -19.60 1.89 20.80
C PRO A 649 -18.89 2.62 21.95
N PRO A 650 -17.61 2.99 21.78
CA PRO A 650 -16.91 3.80 22.78
C PRO A 650 -17.51 5.20 22.87
N ILE A 651 -17.29 5.87 24.00
CA ILE A 651 -17.80 7.22 24.28
C ILE A 651 -16.63 8.21 24.31
N GLY A 652 -16.85 9.42 23.80
CA GLY A 652 -15.90 10.53 23.84
C GLY A 652 -15.52 10.93 25.26
N GLN A 653 -14.24 11.23 25.46
CA GLN A 653 -13.69 11.66 26.76
C GLN A 653 -13.75 13.18 26.95
#